data_AF-A0A090W0F3-F1
#
_entry.id   AF-A0A090W0F3-F1
#
_cell.length_a   1.000
_cell.length_b   1.000
_cell.length_c   1.000
_cell.angle_alpha   90.00
_cell.angle_beta   90.00
_cell.angle_gamma   90.00
#
_symmetry.space_group_name_H-M   'P 1'
#
loop_
_entity.id
_entity.type
_entity.pdbx_description
1 polymer ?
#
loop_
_entity_poly.entity_id
_entity_poly.type
_entity_poly.pdbx_seq_one_letter_code
_entity_poly.pdbx_strand_id
1 'polypeptide(L)'
;MDQDGDGIPNYLDLDSDNDGITDVRESGGTDTNNDGVADGAIGITPTTNGIPSSAGTGTIPVNTDGDLNGSGNRYLIYDFLDIDSDDDGIPDNVEAQSTIGYMAPSGTVSTFGIDTIYGTGLTLQDTDGDGIPDYIDLDSDNDGSPDEAENGMPFPSTNQDMDADGLINPFETTNINDPVWDVNEDIENPSSLSILPDGDGDLGSGGDLDYRDVFNANPPAIATIDFDGIDDYVVGKELMSSFNESNTNGVTLMGWVKNDLSDSDTSTVFLFGEDNAIELTATGAKLEFSGRFKTSVGGSHTSKFSRANGLKQGIWRHVAVTVDFTSNNASMFIDGKWVHTRNLAYPGGHDVVGFYSEVTAQSEKFMLGRENETSASYYDGCIDEVRVFNNVFTEAEIQEIVFQEIENSGGKLKGAITPGQVCTKNWSDLKLYYPMTNIVGFTLPDESGNNNSGMLRNITSIQEQTAPMPFTTKQDGNWHDKSTWLYGDVWALPGDELSQNSSNSDEYYTWGIYHIRNSVTLTTSLSKPSYPGALEGLHALALIVDQKDWADNEDVVLTVGNETNDLQLNVSKYLNLSGTIDLLGDSQLIQTETSDLVTSSQGKILRRQEGATNPYWYNYWSSPIGTLRATSYRNNNTSANNTNNTSYNLQMLRDESGAGMRFTADYTGNGRISTFWLYTYINGLSYYDWTKITKTTSLSPGIGYTQKGTGSPLAQQQYIFQGKPNNGTILVGVEDLGGPGSVAGTSKTEFLLGNPYPSALDIGKFIDDNEGVIKGDIQLWQQWSGNSHNLDAYNGGYAR
;
A
#
# COMPACT_ATOMS: atom_id res chain seq x y z
N MET A 1 47.71 42.85 3.26
CA MET A 1 47.44 41.53 3.81
C MET A 1 47.59 40.56 2.65
N ASP A 2 47.82 39.32 2.99
CA ASP A 2 47.95 38.12 2.14
C ASP A 2 47.59 37.05 3.17
N GLN A 3 46.30 36.68 3.21
CA GLN A 3 45.68 36.09 4.40
C GLN A 3 45.86 34.56 4.37
N ASP A 4 45.46 33.97 3.25
CA ASP A 4 45.74 32.61 2.79
C ASP A 4 47.23 32.29 2.55
N GLY A 5 48.07 33.31 2.31
CA GLY A 5 49.53 33.15 2.22
C GLY A 5 50.03 32.57 0.89
N ASP A 6 49.24 32.67 -0.18
CA ASP A 6 49.57 32.15 -1.52
C ASP A 6 50.61 33.04 -2.26
N GLY A 7 50.87 34.24 -1.74
CA GLY A 7 51.78 35.23 -2.28
C GLY A 7 51.13 36.34 -3.11
N ILE A 8 49.80 36.37 -3.22
CA ILE A 8 48.97 37.39 -3.85
C ILE A 8 48.28 38.20 -2.75
N PRO A 9 48.52 39.51 -2.66
CA PRO A 9 47.86 40.31 -1.62
C PRO A 9 46.35 40.42 -1.89
N ASN A 10 45.50 40.22 -0.87
CA ASN A 10 44.02 40.15 -0.94
C ASN A 10 43.36 41.18 -1.89
N TYR A 11 43.86 42.43 -1.97
CA TYR A 11 43.29 43.44 -2.88
C TYR A 11 43.50 43.16 -4.39
N LEU A 12 44.31 42.15 -4.73
CA LEU A 12 44.58 41.62 -6.06
C LEU A 12 44.17 40.16 -6.20
N ASP A 13 43.77 39.54 -5.11
CA ASP A 13 43.26 38.19 -5.08
C ASP A 13 41.80 38.18 -5.54
N LEU A 14 41.35 37.07 -6.12
CA LEU A 14 39.94 36.83 -6.42
C LEU A 14 39.28 35.85 -5.44
N ASP A 15 40.07 35.25 -4.54
CA ASP A 15 39.71 34.19 -3.58
C ASP A 15 40.73 34.29 -2.41
N SER A 16 40.49 35.21 -1.49
CA SER A 16 41.47 35.74 -0.52
C SER A 16 41.77 34.80 0.67
N ASP A 17 41.01 33.73 0.82
CA ASP A 17 41.12 32.64 1.80
C ASP A 17 41.34 31.26 1.14
N ASN A 18 41.24 31.16 -0.19
CA ASN A 18 41.44 29.94 -1.01
C ASN A 18 40.37 28.85 -0.85
N ASP A 19 39.19 29.20 -0.37
CA ASP A 19 38.08 28.26 -0.20
C ASP A 19 37.38 27.93 -1.53
N GLY A 20 37.80 28.55 -2.64
CA GLY A 20 37.27 28.31 -3.98
C GLY A 20 35.94 29.00 -4.27
N ILE A 21 35.34 29.65 -3.29
CA ILE A 21 34.38 30.74 -3.50
C ILE A 21 35.20 31.97 -3.92
N THR A 22 34.56 33.00 -4.46
CA THR A 22 35.30 34.15 -4.99
C THR A 22 34.89 35.37 -4.20
N ASP A 23 35.84 36.23 -3.80
CA ASP A 23 35.60 37.41 -2.94
C ASP A 23 34.38 38.24 -3.38
N VAL A 24 34.15 38.30 -4.69
CA VAL A 24 33.02 39.00 -5.29
C VAL A 24 31.67 38.43 -4.84
N ARG A 25 31.52 37.11 -4.76
CA ARG A 25 30.30 36.43 -4.33
C ARG A 25 30.08 36.57 -2.83
N GLU A 26 31.08 36.27 -2.02
CA GLU A 26 31.00 36.41 -0.56
C GLU A 26 30.76 37.87 -0.15
N SER A 27 31.31 38.84 -0.89
CA SER A 27 30.99 40.25 -0.68
C SER A 27 29.60 40.70 -1.17
N GLY A 28 28.71 39.77 -1.55
CA GLY A 28 27.36 40.04 -2.05
C GLY A 28 27.31 40.69 -3.45
N GLY A 29 28.37 40.52 -4.24
CA GLY A 29 28.50 41.03 -5.60
C GLY A 29 27.87 40.11 -6.64
N THR A 30 27.61 40.65 -7.84
CA THR A 30 27.09 39.85 -8.96
C THR A 30 28.23 39.40 -9.86
N ASP A 31 28.40 38.09 -10.01
CA ASP A 31 29.23 37.44 -11.03
C ASP A 31 28.44 36.32 -11.71
N THR A 32 27.73 36.68 -12.79
CA THR A 32 26.86 35.76 -13.53
C THR A 32 27.66 34.83 -14.46
N ASN A 33 28.89 35.22 -14.81
CA ASN A 33 29.71 34.51 -15.77
C ASN A 33 30.75 33.59 -15.10
N ASN A 34 30.84 33.67 -13.76
CA ASN A 34 31.73 32.91 -12.88
C ASN A 34 33.20 33.08 -13.27
N ASP A 35 33.63 34.31 -13.58
CA ASP A 35 35.04 34.63 -13.88
C ASP A 35 35.79 35.23 -12.68
N GLY A 36 35.15 35.27 -11.51
CA GLY A 36 35.68 35.83 -10.26
C GLY A 36 35.68 37.35 -10.24
N VAL A 37 35.11 38.01 -11.26
CA VAL A 37 35.09 39.46 -11.39
C VAL A 37 33.66 39.98 -11.45
N ALA A 38 33.36 40.97 -10.61
CA ALA A 38 32.04 41.56 -10.55
C ALA A 38 31.58 42.14 -11.91
N ASP A 39 30.34 41.79 -12.29
CA ASP A 39 29.77 42.05 -13.60
C ASP A 39 29.53 43.54 -13.91
N GLY A 40 29.51 43.87 -15.20
CA GLY A 40 29.04 45.16 -15.69
C GLY A 40 30.14 46.19 -15.96
N ALA A 41 29.72 47.40 -16.32
CA ALA A 41 30.65 48.42 -16.80
C ALA A 41 31.36 49.11 -15.63
N ILE A 42 32.69 49.13 -15.67
CA ILE A 42 33.51 49.84 -14.69
C ILE A 42 33.21 51.34 -14.72
N GLY A 43 32.81 51.88 -13.57
CA GLY A 43 32.52 53.30 -13.41
C GLY A 43 33.76 54.18 -13.54
N ILE A 44 33.53 55.42 -14.00
CA ILE A 44 34.58 56.44 -14.23
C ILE A 44 34.28 57.77 -13.50
N THR A 45 33.24 57.80 -12.66
CA THR A 45 32.86 59.00 -11.91
C THR A 45 33.55 59.01 -10.55
N PRO A 46 33.71 60.16 -9.87
CA PRO A 46 34.39 60.20 -8.58
C PRO A 46 33.82 59.26 -7.50
N THR A 47 32.54 58.87 -7.59
CA THR A 47 31.87 57.98 -6.64
C THR A 47 31.76 56.53 -7.11
N THR A 48 32.20 56.21 -8.34
CA THR A 48 32.11 54.86 -8.93
C THR A 48 33.39 54.45 -9.67
N ASN A 49 34.48 55.23 -9.54
CA ASN A 49 35.71 55.02 -10.30
C ASN A 49 36.37 53.69 -9.90
N GLY A 50 36.37 52.72 -10.82
CA GLY A 50 36.87 51.37 -10.54
C GLY A 50 35.83 50.39 -10.00
N ILE A 51 34.57 50.81 -9.84
CA ILE A 51 33.48 49.98 -9.31
C ILE A 51 32.60 49.51 -10.47
N PRO A 52 32.37 48.20 -10.65
CA PRO A 52 31.43 47.67 -11.65
C PRO A 52 30.01 48.17 -11.41
N SER A 53 29.23 48.32 -12.49
CA SER A 53 27.87 48.83 -12.38
C SER A 53 26.92 47.92 -11.60
N SER A 54 27.22 46.61 -11.49
CA SER A 54 26.46 45.68 -10.65
C SER A 54 26.53 46.05 -9.17
N ALA A 55 27.68 46.56 -8.71
CA ALA A 55 27.92 46.95 -7.33
C ALA A 55 27.50 48.40 -7.00
N GLY A 56 26.93 49.15 -7.94
CA GLY A 56 26.47 50.53 -7.71
C GLY A 56 27.59 51.50 -7.28
N THR A 57 27.69 51.79 -5.98
CA THR A 57 28.74 52.62 -5.37
C THR A 57 29.76 51.83 -4.54
N GLY A 58 29.73 50.50 -4.66
CA GLY A 58 30.50 49.55 -3.85
C GLY A 58 29.57 48.76 -2.94
N THR A 59 29.93 47.51 -2.66
CA THR A 59 29.30 46.66 -1.64
C THR A 59 29.90 46.97 -0.26
N ILE A 60 29.16 46.63 0.79
CA ILE A 60 29.69 46.53 2.14
C ILE A 60 30.05 45.05 2.28
N PRO A 61 31.31 44.69 2.62
CA PRO A 61 31.66 43.30 2.85
C PRO A 61 30.70 42.63 3.84
N VAL A 62 30.29 41.41 3.50
CA VAL A 62 29.38 40.61 4.30
C VAL A 62 30.17 39.98 5.45
N ASN A 63 29.46 39.75 6.54
CA ASN A 63 29.91 39.10 7.77
C ASN A 63 28.66 38.39 8.27
N THR A 64 28.55 37.11 7.92
CA THR A 64 27.32 36.32 8.10
C THR A 64 27.14 35.92 9.56
N ASP A 65 28.19 35.41 10.22
CA ASP A 65 28.19 34.96 11.61
C ASP A 65 28.14 36.09 12.69
N GLY A 66 28.35 37.34 12.29
CA GLY A 66 28.32 38.50 13.17
C GLY A 66 29.54 38.68 14.08
N ASP A 67 30.70 38.09 13.78
CA ASP A 67 31.90 38.27 14.60
C ASP A 67 32.31 39.76 14.80
N LEU A 68 32.87 40.10 15.97
CA LEU A 68 33.09 41.49 16.38
C LEU A 68 34.48 41.71 16.98
N ASN A 69 35.21 42.67 16.40
CA ASN A 69 36.42 43.16 17.06
C ASN A 69 36.10 44.13 18.22
N GLY A 70 36.85 43.97 19.33
CA GLY A 70 37.17 45.09 20.22
C GLY A 70 36.93 44.91 21.73
N SER A 71 36.27 43.86 22.24
CA SER A 71 36.20 43.59 23.70
C SER A 71 35.85 42.14 24.12
N GLY A 72 36.14 41.14 23.26
CA GLY A 72 36.35 39.72 23.63
C GLY A 72 35.19 38.79 23.28
N ASN A 73 35.34 37.73 22.48
CA ASN A 73 36.52 37.11 21.84
C ASN A 73 36.08 36.46 20.51
N ARG A 74 36.02 37.20 19.41
CA ARG A 74 36.23 36.71 18.04
C ARG A 74 36.97 37.82 17.29
N TYR A 75 37.65 37.53 16.18
CA TYR A 75 38.22 38.58 15.34
C TYR A 75 37.07 39.31 14.61
N LEU A 76 37.36 40.20 13.67
CA LEU A 76 36.30 40.64 12.75
C LEU A 76 36.78 40.13 11.41
N ILE A 77 36.20 39.03 10.98
CA ILE A 77 36.48 38.35 9.73
C ILE A 77 35.24 38.57 8.85
N TYR A 78 35.47 38.87 7.58
CA TYR A 78 34.40 39.07 6.62
C TYR A 78 34.37 37.81 5.77
N ASP A 79 33.22 37.37 5.29
CA ASP A 79 33.03 36.09 4.58
C ASP A 79 34.17 35.79 3.58
N PHE A 80 34.58 36.77 2.75
CA PHE A 80 35.72 36.64 1.81
C PHE A 80 37.13 36.42 2.42
N LEU A 81 37.23 36.23 3.73
CA LEU A 81 38.44 35.98 4.51
C LEU A 81 38.20 34.91 5.58
N ASP A 82 37.04 34.27 5.54
CA ASP A 82 36.49 33.42 6.58
C ASP A 82 36.31 32.03 5.98
N ILE A 83 36.91 31.00 6.58
CA ILE A 83 36.81 29.64 6.02
C ILE A 83 35.53 28.91 6.47
N ASP A 84 34.74 29.50 7.37
CA ASP A 84 33.47 28.99 7.93
C ASP A 84 32.55 30.19 8.19
N SER A 85 31.95 30.71 7.12
CA SER A 85 31.30 32.02 7.08
C SER A 85 30.09 32.15 8.03
N ASP A 86 29.47 31.05 8.44
CA ASP A 86 28.32 31.03 9.34
C ASP A 86 28.58 30.40 10.72
N ASP A 87 29.82 29.95 10.98
CA ASP A 87 30.35 29.42 12.26
C ASP A 87 29.59 28.18 12.73
N ASP A 88 29.22 27.31 11.79
CA ASP A 88 28.52 26.06 12.05
C ASP A 88 29.50 24.87 12.26
N GLY A 89 30.77 25.04 11.91
CA GLY A 89 31.84 24.06 12.05
C GLY A 89 32.13 23.20 10.82
N ILE A 90 31.48 23.47 9.69
CA ILE A 90 31.73 22.85 8.39
C ILE A 90 32.36 23.93 7.48
N PRO A 91 33.60 23.75 6.98
CA PRO A 91 34.22 24.79 6.19
C PRO A 91 33.53 25.08 4.85
N ASP A 92 33.54 26.35 4.43
CA ASP A 92 32.90 26.86 3.21
C ASP A 92 33.29 26.07 1.94
N ASN A 93 34.56 25.62 1.86
CA ASN A 93 35.04 24.80 0.76
C ASN A 93 34.28 23.46 0.64
N VAL A 94 33.91 22.87 1.77
CA VAL A 94 33.14 21.62 1.86
C VAL A 94 31.70 21.88 1.46
N GLU A 95 31.10 22.93 1.99
CA GLU A 95 29.67 23.22 1.83
C GLU A 95 29.29 23.80 0.48
N ALA A 96 30.19 24.55 -0.15
CA ALA A 96 29.98 25.07 -1.49
C ALA A 96 29.91 23.98 -2.57
N GLN A 97 30.14 22.70 -2.22
CA GLN A 97 30.23 21.56 -3.13
C GLN A 97 29.27 20.43 -2.75
N SER A 98 28.97 19.55 -3.72
CA SER A 98 28.25 18.30 -3.46
C SER A 98 29.13 17.28 -2.71
N THR A 99 28.58 16.57 -1.71
CA THR A 99 29.29 15.51 -0.98
C THR A 99 29.86 14.43 -1.90
N ILE A 100 29.03 13.81 -2.74
CA ILE A 100 29.50 12.88 -3.77
C ILE A 100 30.01 13.66 -4.97
N GLY A 101 31.33 13.64 -5.14
CA GLY A 101 32.00 14.36 -6.23
C GLY A 101 32.84 15.55 -5.75
N TYR A 102 32.86 15.79 -4.43
CA TYR A 102 33.72 16.75 -3.75
C TYR A 102 35.14 16.80 -4.33
N MET A 103 35.63 18.01 -4.61
CA MET A 103 36.96 18.26 -5.14
C MET A 103 37.81 18.93 -4.06
N ALA A 104 38.75 18.19 -3.49
CA ALA A 104 39.72 18.72 -2.55
C ALA A 104 40.66 19.76 -3.21
N PRO A 105 41.08 20.81 -2.49
CA PRO A 105 41.99 21.84 -2.98
C PRO A 105 43.32 21.22 -3.41
N SER A 106 43.91 21.77 -4.48
CA SER A 106 45.19 21.26 -4.99
C SER A 106 46.41 21.87 -4.28
N GLY A 107 46.19 22.96 -3.54
CA GLY A 107 47.23 23.80 -2.93
C GLY A 107 48.05 24.56 -4.00
N THR A 108 47.50 24.71 -5.20
CA THR A 108 48.14 25.44 -6.30
C THR A 108 47.17 26.44 -6.88
N VAL A 109 47.47 27.71 -6.63
CA VAL A 109 46.70 28.87 -7.08
C VAL A 109 47.01 29.29 -8.51
N SER A 110 46.03 29.91 -9.17
CA SER A 110 46.18 30.54 -10.46
C SER A 110 46.96 31.86 -10.35
N THR A 111 47.17 32.57 -11.46
CA THR A 111 47.75 33.93 -11.38
C THR A 111 46.81 34.98 -10.79
N PHE A 112 45.58 34.57 -10.48
CA PHE A 112 44.51 35.40 -9.93
C PHE A 112 44.05 34.91 -8.55
N GLY A 113 44.79 34.00 -7.90
CA GLY A 113 44.51 33.52 -6.55
C GLY A 113 43.66 32.25 -6.46
N ILE A 114 42.63 32.09 -7.28
CA ILE A 114 41.78 30.88 -7.23
C ILE A 114 42.58 29.57 -7.42
N ASP A 115 42.33 28.56 -6.57
CA ASP A 115 42.94 27.22 -6.72
C ASP A 115 42.64 26.62 -8.11
N THR A 116 43.68 26.10 -8.75
CA THR A 116 43.62 25.61 -10.13
C THR A 116 42.65 24.45 -10.34
N ILE A 117 42.24 23.73 -9.29
CA ILE A 117 41.22 22.68 -9.40
C ILE A 117 39.81 23.25 -9.60
N TYR A 118 39.52 24.43 -9.04
CA TYR A 118 38.22 25.12 -9.16
C TYR A 118 38.11 25.94 -10.44
N GLY A 119 39.22 26.19 -11.13
CA GLY A 119 39.25 26.83 -12.43
C GLY A 119 38.96 28.34 -12.35
N THR A 120 37.68 28.72 -12.27
CA THR A 120 37.24 30.11 -12.11
C THR A 120 36.33 30.31 -10.88
N GLY A 121 36.27 29.30 -10.01
CA GLY A 121 35.46 29.30 -8.78
C GLY A 121 34.46 28.15 -8.75
N LEU A 122 34.00 27.82 -7.55
CA LEU A 122 33.02 26.76 -7.30
C LEU A 122 31.63 27.13 -7.84
N THR A 123 30.83 26.10 -8.12
CA THR A 123 29.39 26.26 -8.33
C THR A 123 28.73 25.94 -7.01
N LEU A 124 28.20 26.98 -6.34
CA LEU A 124 27.68 26.87 -4.99
C LEU A 124 26.47 25.93 -4.96
N GLN A 125 26.46 25.08 -3.93
CA GLN A 125 25.36 24.19 -3.62
C GLN A 125 24.29 24.98 -2.82
N ASP A 126 23.03 24.64 -3.06
CA ASP A 126 21.82 25.23 -2.46
C ASP A 126 20.87 24.03 -2.33
N THR A 127 20.95 23.37 -1.18
CA THR A 127 20.45 22.01 -0.95
C THR A 127 18.92 22.00 -0.90
N ASP A 128 18.32 22.95 -0.18
CA ASP A 128 16.87 23.07 -0.07
C ASP A 128 16.24 23.93 -1.19
N GLY A 129 17.03 24.71 -1.93
CA GLY A 129 16.59 25.52 -3.05
C GLY A 129 15.84 26.79 -2.66
N ASP A 130 16.10 27.37 -1.48
CA ASP A 130 15.51 28.64 -1.03
C ASP A 130 16.22 29.89 -1.61
N GLY A 131 17.43 29.70 -2.16
CA GLY A 131 18.26 30.72 -2.79
C GLY A 131 19.37 31.30 -1.89
N ILE A 132 19.55 30.78 -0.68
CA ILE A 132 20.73 30.94 0.17
C ILE A 132 21.65 29.75 -0.13
N PRO A 133 22.91 29.97 -0.54
CA PRO A 133 23.85 28.88 -0.72
C PRO A 133 24.30 28.31 0.62
N ASP A 134 24.55 26.99 0.65
CA ASP A 134 24.74 26.23 1.89
C ASP A 134 25.87 26.76 2.80
N TYR A 135 26.98 27.26 2.24
CA TYR A 135 28.12 27.81 3.01
C TYR A 135 27.80 29.05 3.89
N ILE A 136 26.59 29.59 3.79
CA ILE A 136 26.08 30.68 4.63
C ILE A 136 24.66 30.39 5.14
N ASP A 137 24.19 29.16 4.98
CA ASP A 137 22.88 28.72 5.42
C ASP A 137 23.01 27.90 6.71
N LEU A 138 22.47 28.43 7.81
CA LEU A 138 22.58 27.82 9.13
C LEU A 138 21.80 26.49 9.28
N ASP A 139 21.00 26.13 8.29
CA ASP A 139 20.13 24.95 8.22
C ASP A 139 19.97 24.60 6.72
N SER A 140 21.03 24.02 6.13
CA SER A 140 21.18 23.77 4.68
C SER A 140 20.04 22.97 4.06
N ASP A 141 19.33 22.16 4.87
CA ASP A 141 18.19 21.38 4.43
C ASP A 141 16.82 21.84 4.97
N ASN A 142 16.80 22.87 5.81
CA ASN A 142 15.62 23.41 6.45
C ASN A 142 14.77 22.33 7.17
N ASP A 143 15.40 21.31 7.75
CA ASP A 143 14.74 20.27 8.55
C ASP A 143 14.34 20.76 9.96
N GLY A 144 14.87 21.92 10.37
CA GLY A 144 14.63 22.56 11.66
C GLY A 144 15.68 22.19 12.73
N SER A 145 16.66 21.38 12.37
CA SER A 145 17.94 21.19 13.05
C SER A 145 18.99 22.04 12.31
N PRO A 146 19.81 22.83 13.02
CA PRO A 146 20.87 23.60 12.37
C PRO A 146 22.08 22.71 12.09
N ASP A 147 22.82 23.02 11.03
CA ASP A 147 23.97 22.24 10.55
C ASP A 147 25.04 22.01 11.65
N GLU A 148 25.25 22.99 12.54
CA GLU A 148 26.11 22.90 13.75
C GLU A 148 25.72 21.73 14.68
N ALA A 149 24.43 21.36 14.73
CA ALA A 149 23.92 20.25 15.51
C ALA A 149 24.10 18.89 14.85
N GLU A 150 24.33 18.87 13.53
CA GLU A 150 24.32 17.71 12.65
C GLU A 150 25.69 17.36 12.08
N ASN A 151 26.64 18.30 12.10
CA ASN A 151 28.03 18.10 11.69
C ASN A 151 28.78 16.98 12.46
N GLY A 152 28.17 16.40 13.50
CA GLY A 152 28.69 15.29 14.29
C GLY A 152 29.73 15.67 15.33
N MET A 153 30.03 16.96 15.46
CA MET A 153 31.05 17.49 16.36
C MET A 153 30.44 17.94 17.70
N PRO A 154 31.25 18.08 18.78
CA PRO A 154 30.73 18.54 20.06
C PRO A 154 30.44 20.05 20.03
N PHE A 155 29.22 20.43 20.42
CA PHE A 155 28.87 21.85 20.57
C PHE A 155 29.95 22.67 21.29
N PRO A 156 30.33 23.83 20.73
CA PRO A 156 31.41 24.65 21.24
C PRO A 156 31.08 25.17 22.63
N SER A 157 31.95 24.84 23.59
CA SER A 157 31.84 25.39 24.95
C SER A 157 32.47 26.79 25.08
N THR A 158 33.20 27.23 24.05
CA THR A 158 33.87 28.52 23.90
C THR A 158 34.07 28.86 22.43
N ASN A 159 33.83 30.10 22.03
CA ASN A 159 34.11 30.63 20.69
C ASN A 159 35.57 31.15 20.65
N GLN A 160 36.53 30.29 21.02
CA GLN A 160 37.93 30.65 20.84
C GLN A 160 38.32 30.22 19.45
N ASP A 161 39.06 31.09 18.77
CA ASP A 161 39.69 30.87 17.48
C ASP A 161 41.09 31.51 17.65
N MET A 162 42.15 30.72 17.41
CA MET A 162 43.49 31.02 17.92
C MET A 162 44.44 31.56 16.85
N ASP A 163 44.27 31.16 15.61
CA ASP A 163 44.96 31.61 14.40
C ASP A 163 44.14 32.60 13.54
N ALA A 164 42.86 32.80 13.86
CA ALA A 164 41.98 33.79 13.26
C ALA A 164 41.58 33.49 11.81
N ASP A 165 41.33 32.22 11.49
CA ASP A 165 40.93 31.75 10.16
C ASP A 165 39.44 31.70 9.89
N GLY A 166 38.62 31.75 10.93
CA GLY A 166 37.17 31.67 10.80
C GLY A 166 36.58 30.50 11.57
N LEU A 167 37.27 29.37 11.55
CA LEU A 167 36.83 28.14 12.20
C LEU A 167 37.20 28.14 13.69
N ILE A 168 36.21 27.89 14.56
CA ILE A 168 36.49 27.90 16.00
C ILE A 168 37.18 26.62 16.50
N ASN A 169 38.00 26.79 17.54
CA ASN A 169 38.80 25.73 18.18
C ASN A 169 38.07 24.43 18.55
N PRO A 170 36.76 24.43 18.89
CA PRO A 170 36.04 23.17 19.12
C PRO A 170 35.83 22.30 17.88
N PHE A 171 35.83 22.88 16.67
CA PHE A 171 35.69 22.18 15.39
C PHE A 171 37.05 21.78 14.79
N GLU A 172 38.12 22.44 15.22
CA GLU A 172 39.51 22.05 14.93
C GLU A 172 39.95 20.81 15.75
N THR A 173 39.89 19.62 15.14
CA THR A 173 40.22 18.36 15.82
C THR A 173 41.72 18.01 15.77
N THR A 174 42.51 18.50 14.80
CA THR A 174 43.95 18.17 14.68
C THR A 174 44.98 19.28 14.62
N ASN A 175 44.67 20.56 14.65
CA ASN A 175 45.63 21.61 15.01
C ASN A 175 44.80 22.86 15.29
N ILE A 176 45.14 23.61 16.33
CA ILE A 176 44.30 24.74 16.76
C ILE A 176 44.96 26.10 16.48
N ASN A 177 46.01 26.11 15.66
CA ASN A 177 46.84 27.28 15.44
C ASN A 177 47.75 26.98 14.24
N ASP A 178 47.23 27.21 13.07
CA ASP A 178 47.80 26.83 11.80
C ASP A 178 48.65 27.97 11.24
N PRO A 179 49.91 27.67 10.84
CA PRO A 179 50.80 28.68 10.28
C PRO A 179 50.47 29.02 8.82
N VAL A 180 49.65 28.19 8.17
CA VAL A 180 49.07 28.32 6.83
C VAL A 180 47.71 27.66 6.94
N TRP A 181 46.65 28.39 6.59
CA TRP A 181 45.28 27.91 6.72
C TRP A 181 45.01 26.71 5.82
N ASP A 182 44.28 25.74 6.35
CA ASP A 182 43.76 24.60 5.62
C ASP A 182 42.25 24.80 5.44
N VAL A 183 41.82 25.15 4.23
CA VAL A 183 40.41 25.51 3.95
C VAL A 183 39.41 24.37 4.16
N ASN A 184 39.89 23.15 4.42
CA ASN A 184 39.06 22.01 4.80
C ASN A 184 39.19 21.61 6.26
N GLU A 185 40.21 22.13 6.95
CA GLU A 185 40.71 21.61 8.21
C GLU A 185 40.69 20.06 8.24
N ASP A 186 39.91 19.45 9.14
CA ASP A 186 39.89 18.00 9.26
C ASP A 186 38.93 17.29 8.28
N ILE A 187 38.13 18.02 7.50
CA ILE A 187 37.11 17.49 6.57
C ILE A 187 37.68 17.38 5.14
N GLU A 188 38.75 16.60 5.01
CA GLU A 188 39.48 16.38 3.75
C GLU A 188 38.67 15.65 2.65
N ASN A 189 37.62 14.94 3.06
CA ASN A 189 36.67 14.28 2.17
C ASN A 189 35.36 14.01 2.93
N PRO A 190 34.28 14.76 2.66
CA PRO A 190 33.01 14.60 3.37
C PRO A 190 32.41 13.20 3.17
N SER A 191 32.62 12.55 2.02
CA SER A 191 32.13 11.19 1.74
C SER A 191 32.84 10.06 2.52
N SER A 192 33.84 10.37 3.33
CA SER A 192 34.58 9.37 4.11
C SER A 192 33.90 8.99 5.44
N LEU A 193 32.93 9.80 5.88
CA LEU A 193 32.17 9.64 7.13
C LEU A 193 33.06 9.58 8.38
N SER A 194 34.24 10.21 8.35
CA SER A 194 35.15 10.25 9.50
C SER A 194 34.77 11.30 10.54
N ILE A 195 34.07 12.36 10.11
CA ILE A 195 33.66 13.51 10.93
C ILE A 195 32.16 13.74 10.73
N LEU A 196 31.78 14.17 9.52
CA LEU A 196 30.39 14.39 9.16
C LEU A 196 29.62 13.05 9.14
N PRO A 197 28.49 12.96 9.85
CA PRO A 197 27.71 11.74 9.95
C PRO A 197 26.76 11.53 8.75
N ASP A 198 26.38 10.27 8.59
CA ASP A 198 25.37 9.76 7.64
C ASP A 198 24.56 8.73 8.45
N GLY A 199 23.64 9.25 9.25
CA GLY A 199 22.85 8.53 10.23
C GLY A 199 21.92 7.51 9.58
N ASP A 200 21.51 7.78 8.34
CA ASP A 200 20.59 6.93 7.61
C ASP A 200 21.26 5.92 6.65
N GLY A 201 22.52 6.16 6.28
CA GLY A 201 23.33 5.32 5.43
C GLY A 201 22.97 5.39 3.95
N ASP A 202 22.33 6.46 3.49
CA ASP A 202 21.74 6.60 2.17
C ASP A 202 22.57 7.43 1.17
N LEU A 203 23.68 8.05 1.60
CA LEU A 203 24.61 8.82 0.76
C LEU A 203 24.95 8.10 -0.55
N GLY A 204 25.24 6.79 -0.48
CA GLY A 204 25.56 5.96 -1.65
C GLY A 204 24.37 5.54 -2.51
N SER A 205 23.15 5.82 -2.07
CA SER A 205 21.86 5.45 -2.67
C SER A 205 21.05 6.64 -3.19
N GLY A 206 21.54 7.87 -2.97
CA GLY A 206 21.01 9.07 -3.59
C GLY A 206 20.60 10.19 -2.63
N GLY A 207 20.72 10.01 -1.31
CA GLY A 207 20.64 11.11 -0.33
C GLY A 207 22.03 11.66 -0.02
N ASP A 208 22.20 12.31 1.14
CA ASP A 208 23.38 13.11 1.46
C ASP A 208 23.97 12.79 2.84
N LEU A 209 24.53 13.78 3.55
CA LEU A 209 24.97 13.71 4.93
C LEU A 209 23.91 14.34 5.83
N ASP A 210 23.98 14.09 7.15
CA ASP A 210 22.91 14.49 8.08
C ASP A 210 22.51 15.98 7.95
N TYR A 211 23.47 16.91 7.86
CA TYR A 211 23.20 18.36 7.69
C TYR A 211 22.56 18.77 6.33
N ARG A 212 22.38 17.82 5.42
CA ARG A 212 21.77 18.00 4.09
C ARG A 212 20.63 17.03 3.84
N ASP A 213 20.28 16.24 4.85
CA ASP A 213 19.25 15.23 4.80
C ASP A 213 18.07 15.64 5.67
N VAL A 214 16.98 16.03 4.99
CA VAL A 214 15.65 16.31 5.56
C VAL A 214 15.19 15.35 6.66
N PHE A 215 15.72 14.12 6.66
CA PHE A 215 15.51 13.16 7.74
C PHE A 215 16.84 12.59 8.25
N ASN A 216 17.36 13.20 9.31
CA ASN A 216 18.43 12.72 10.21
C ASN A 216 18.38 11.23 10.67
N ALA A 217 17.30 10.51 10.40
CA ALA A 217 17.21 9.07 10.60
C ALA A 217 16.48 8.43 9.44
N ASN A 218 17.08 7.37 8.88
CA ASN A 218 16.54 6.63 7.74
C ASN A 218 15.04 6.48 7.84
N PRO A 219 14.25 7.16 6.98
CA PRO A 219 12.84 6.90 6.92
C PRO A 219 12.70 5.42 6.60
N PRO A 220 12.15 4.59 7.51
CA PRO A 220 12.07 3.17 7.26
C PRO A 220 11.35 2.95 5.92
N ALA A 221 11.60 1.83 5.25
CA ALA A 221 10.89 1.47 4.02
C ALA A 221 9.34 1.44 4.14
N ILE A 222 8.80 1.70 5.34
CA ILE A 222 7.39 1.78 5.72
C ILE A 222 7.06 3.11 6.44
N ALA A 223 7.54 4.23 5.91
CA ALA A 223 7.17 5.58 6.36
C ALA A 223 6.13 6.21 5.41
N THR A 224 5.39 7.21 5.90
CA THR A 224 4.55 8.11 5.09
C THR A 224 4.88 9.55 5.49
N ILE A 225 4.87 10.47 4.54
CA ILE A 225 5.05 11.91 4.82
C ILE A 225 3.88 12.44 5.65
N ASP A 226 4.20 13.29 6.62
CA ASP A 226 3.21 14.10 7.34
C ASP A 226 3.06 15.46 6.65
N PHE A 227 1.84 15.98 6.59
CA PHE A 227 1.59 17.37 6.21
C PHE A 227 1.03 18.11 7.41
N ASP A 228 1.73 19.13 7.89
CA ASP A 228 1.47 19.80 9.17
C ASP A 228 0.42 20.94 9.12
N GLY A 229 -0.03 21.30 7.92
CA GLY A 229 -1.01 22.37 7.67
C GLY A 229 -0.45 23.79 7.70
N ILE A 230 0.86 23.97 7.82
CA ILE A 230 1.53 25.28 7.88
C ILE A 230 2.15 25.64 6.54
N ASP A 231 3.04 24.80 6.04
CA ASP A 231 3.80 25.06 4.81
C ASP A 231 4.23 23.81 4.02
N ASP A 232 3.87 22.60 4.48
CA ASP A 232 4.17 21.33 3.82
C ASP A 232 3.49 21.13 2.46
N TYR A 233 4.28 20.76 1.45
CA TYR A 233 3.76 20.27 0.16
C TYR A 233 4.76 19.43 -0.62
N VAL A 234 4.25 18.70 -1.62
CA VAL A 234 5.09 18.04 -2.63
C VAL A 234 4.82 18.66 -3.99
N VAL A 235 5.89 19.02 -4.69
CA VAL A 235 5.85 19.56 -6.05
C VAL A 235 6.40 18.54 -7.06
N GLY A 236 5.54 18.05 -7.94
CA GLY A 236 5.90 17.11 -9.00
C GLY A 236 6.15 17.78 -10.36
N LYS A 237 6.00 17.00 -11.41
CA LYS A 237 6.06 17.46 -12.81
C LYS A 237 4.66 17.63 -13.39
N GLU A 238 4.56 18.37 -14.50
CA GLU A 238 3.37 18.40 -15.35
C GLU A 238 3.05 16.97 -15.84
N LEU A 239 1.80 16.53 -15.69
CA LEU A 239 1.41 15.15 -15.99
C LEU A 239 0.13 15.04 -16.81
N MET A 240 -0.98 15.50 -16.25
CA MET A 240 -2.33 15.30 -16.79
C MET A 240 -2.69 16.31 -17.87
N SER A 241 -2.01 17.46 -17.92
CA SER A 241 -2.25 18.52 -18.89
C SER A 241 -2.38 18.07 -20.35
N SER A 242 -1.65 17.02 -20.72
CA SER A 242 -1.59 16.48 -22.08
C SER A 242 -2.65 15.40 -22.35
N PHE A 243 -3.42 14.96 -21.35
CA PHE A 243 -4.36 13.86 -21.47
C PHE A 243 -5.66 14.30 -22.16
N ASN A 244 -6.07 13.54 -23.17
CA ASN A 244 -7.25 13.81 -23.98
C ASN A 244 -7.87 12.53 -24.56
N GLU A 245 -8.99 12.72 -25.25
CA GLU A 245 -9.72 11.65 -25.92
C GLU A 245 -8.89 10.93 -27.00
N SER A 246 -7.84 11.56 -27.55
CA SER A 246 -7.05 11.01 -28.65
C SER A 246 -5.84 10.20 -28.20
N ASN A 247 -5.35 10.37 -26.97
CA ASN A 247 -4.14 9.68 -26.47
C ASN A 247 -4.40 8.73 -25.29
N THR A 248 -5.26 9.10 -24.33
CA THR A 248 -5.52 8.31 -23.13
C THR A 248 -6.96 7.80 -23.06
N ASN A 249 -7.90 8.48 -23.71
CA ASN A 249 -9.35 8.27 -23.60
C ASN A 249 -9.95 8.52 -22.20
N GLY A 250 -9.10 8.64 -21.17
CA GLY A 250 -9.50 8.93 -19.80
C GLY A 250 -8.34 8.83 -18.82
N VAL A 251 -8.64 9.00 -17.54
CA VAL A 251 -7.67 8.98 -16.44
C VAL A 251 -8.29 8.35 -15.20
N THR A 252 -7.47 7.69 -14.39
CA THR A 252 -7.80 7.31 -13.01
C THR A 252 -6.76 7.92 -12.08
N LEU A 253 -7.21 8.77 -11.16
CA LEU A 253 -6.41 9.38 -10.10
C LEU A 253 -6.84 8.76 -8.76
N MET A 254 -5.90 8.30 -7.94
CA MET A 254 -6.21 7.66 -6.67
C MET A 254 -5.09 7.82 -5.64
N GLY A 255 -5.44 7.65 -4.37
CA GLY A 255 -4.52 7.67 -3.23
C GLY A 255 -5.24 7.44 -1.91
N TRP A 256 -4.48 7.13 -0.87
CA TRP A 256 -4.93 7.09 0.52
C TRP A 256 -4.79 8.47 1.15
N VAL A 257 -5.76 8.86 1.98
CA VAL A 257 -5.79 10.14 2.68
C VAL A 257 -6.27 9.94 4.12
N LYS A 258 -5.55 10.49 5.10
CA LYS A 258 -5.99 10.64 6.50
C LYS A 258 -6.04 12.13 6.82
N ASN A 259 -7.26 12.67 6.82
CA ASN A 259 -7.53 14.08 7.04
C ASN A 259 -7.52 14.42 8.53
N ASP A 260 -6.70 15.37 8.98
CA ASP A 260 -6.63 15.76 10.39
C ASP A 260 -7.43 17.03 10.70
N LEU A 261 -7.96 17.69 9.66
CA LEU A 261 -8.98 18.74 9.80
C LEU A 261 -10.19 18.28 10.61
N SER A 262 -10.70 19.17 11.46
CA SER A 262 -11.97 18.94 12.16
C SER A 262 -13.10 18.62 11.17
N ASP A 263 -13.93 17.62 11.47
CA ASP A 263 -15.10 17.27 10.64
C ASP A 263 -16.02 18.46 10.33
N SER A 264 -16.02 19.47 11.20
CA SER A 264 -16.84 20.68 11.10
C SER A 264 -16.15 21.88 10.44
N ASP A 265 -14.90 21.72 10.01
CA ASP A 265 -14.14 22.79 9.36
C ASP A 265 -14.83 23.23 8.05
N THR A 266 -14.66 24.51 7.74
CA THR A 266 -15.26 25.16 6.55
C THR A 266 -14.21 25.69 5.58
N SER A 267 -12.93 25.64 5.94
CA SER A 267 -11.81 25.90 5.04
C SER A 267 -11.68 24.76 4.02
N THR A 268 -11.28 25.12 2.80
CA THR A 268 -11.01 24.14 1.76
C THR A 268 -9.50 23.98 1.64
N VAL A 269 -9.02 22.74 1.78
CA VAL A 269 -7.62 22.37 1.61
C VAL A 269 -7.46 21.49 0.37
N PHE A 270 -6.31 21.61 -0.28
CA PHE A 270 -5.98 20.80 -1.45
C PHE A 270 -5.31 19.50 -1.01
N LEU A 271 -5.76 18.36 -1.52
CA LEU A 271 -5.18 17.06 -1.19
C LEU A 271 -4.10 16.72 -2.20
N PHE A 272 -4.50 16.42 -3.44
CA PHE A 272 -3.58 16.12 -4.52
C PHE A 272 -4.26 16.23 -5.89
N GLY A 273 -3.47 16.45 -6.93
CA GLY A 273 -3.94 16.62 -8.30
C GLY A 273 -3.08 17.61 -9.09
N GLU A 274 -3.64 18.15 -10.16
CA GLU A 274 -3.00 19.18 -10.99
C GLU A 274 -4.04 20.27 -11.27
N ASP A 275 -3.70 21.53 -10.96
CA ASP A 275 -4.57 22.67 -11.26
C ASP A 275 -4.86 22.72 -12.76
N ASN A 276 -6.05 23.18 -13.13
CA ASN A 276 -6.58 23.13 -14.49
C ASN A 276 -6.79 21.74 -15.11
N ALA A 277 -6.57 20.65 -14.36
CA ALA A 277 -6.92 19.30 -14.75
C ALA A 277 -7.91 18.66 -13.76
N ILE A 278 -7.41 17.93 -12.76
CA ILE A 278 -8.18 17.30 -11.69
C ILE A 278 -7.62 17.76 -10.35
N GLU A 279 -8.49 18.27 -9.48
CA GLU A 279 -8.19 18.68 -8.12
C GLU A 279 -9.06 17.83 -7.16
N LEU A 280 -8.43 17.17 -6.19
CA LEU A 280 -9.11 16.62 -5.02
C LEU A 280 -8.90 17.55 -3.83
N THR A 281 -9.98 17.93 -3.17
CA THR A 281 -9.95 18.86 -2.03
C THR A 281 -10.81 18.34 -0.88
N ALA A 282 -10.50 18.77 0.34
CA ALA A 282 -11.33 18.52 1.52
C ALA A 282 -11.93 19.83 2.06
N THR A 283 -13.09 19.75 2.72
CA THR A 283 -13.65 20.85 3.52
C THR A 283 -14.35 20.26 4.73
N GLY A 284 -13.69 20.29 5.88
CA GLY A 284 -14.04 19.44 7.02
C GLY A 284 -14.10 17.98 6.57
N ALA A 285 -15.18 17.28 6.90
CA ALA A 285 -15.34 15.87 6.49
C ALA A 285 -15.69 15.66 5.01
N LYS A 286 -15.96 16.72 4.23
CA LYS A 286 -16.44 16.61 2.84
C LYS A 286 -15.27 16.41 1.87
N LEU A 287 -15.33 15.35 1.08
CA LEU A 287 -14.43 15.13 -0.07
C LEU A 287 -15.03 15.79 -1.31
N GLU A 288 -14.24 16.57 -2.04
CA GLU A 288 -14.67 17.21 -3.29
C GLU A 288 -13.75 16.89 -4.44
N PHE A 289 -14.36 16.69 -5.60
CA PHE A 289 -13.70 16.66 -6.89
C PHE A 289 -14.01 17.95 -7.64
N SER A 290 -12.98 18.50 -8.27
CA SER A 290 -13.06 19.62 -9.22
C SER A 290 -12.25 19.24 -10.45
N GLY A 291 -12.81 19.46 -11.64
CA GLY A 291 -12.09 19.25 -12.89
C GLY A 291 -12.36 20.35 -13.90
N ARG A 292 -11.32 20.78 -14.62
CA ARG A 292 -11.42 21.80 -15.68
C ARG A 292 -11.13 21.17 -17.03
N PHE A 293 -12.11 21.23 -17.91
CA PHE A 293 -12.17 20.43 -19.12
C PHE A 293 -12.18 21.31 -20.37
N LYS A 294 -11.41 20.89 -21.37
CA LYS A 294 -11.51 21.41 -22.73
C LYS A 294 -12.71 20.79 -23.44
N THR A 295 -13.47 21.64 -24.10
CA THR A 295 -14.61 21.26 -24.93
C THR A 295 -14.18 21.06 -26.38
N SER A 296 -14.92 20.25 -27.14
CA SER A 296 -14.66 20.02 -28.58
C SER A 296 -14.71 21.28 -29.46
N VAL A 297 -15.24 22.41 -28.94
CA VAL A 297 -15.27 23.71 -29.63
C VAL A 297 -14.16 24.67 -29.17
N GLY A 298 -13.21 24.21 -28.33
CA GLY A 298 -12.07 24.98 -27.86
C GLY A 298 -12.34 25.91 -26.67
N GLY A 299 -13.48 25.74 -25.98
CA GLY A 299 -13.80 26.43 -24.72
C GLY A 299 -13.45 25.59 -23.47
N SER A 300 -13.68 26.17 -22.29
CA SER A 300 -13.48 25.53 -20.98
C SER A 300 -14.80 25.22 -20.26
N HIS A 301 -14.83 24.13 -19.51
CA HIS A 301 -15.93 23.76 -18.62
C HIS A 301 -15.38 23.24 -17.29
N THR A 302 -15.81 23.83 -16.17
CA THR A 302 -15.50 23.30 -14.83
C THR A 302 -16.66 22.48 -14.30
N SER A 303 -16.34 21.30 -13.78
CA SER A 303 -17.31 20.39 -13.15
C SER A 303 -16.88 20.09 -11.72
N LYS A 304 -17.81 20.17 -10.77
CA LYS A 304 -17.56 19.88 -9.35
C LYS A 304 -18.63 18.97 -8.78
N PHE A 305 -18.23 18.04 -7.92
CA PHE A 305 -19.14 17.28 -7.07
C PHE A 305 -18.42 16.77 -5.84
N SER A 306 -19.20 16.46 -4.82
CA SER A 306 -18.67 16.13 -3.51
C SER A 306 -19.48 15.05 -2.83
N ARG A 307 -18.84 14.43 -1.84
CA ARG A 307 -19.45 13.51 -0.90
C ARG A 307 -19.31 14.12 0.49
N ALA A 308 -20.45 14.48 1.09
CA ALA A 308 -20.49 14.83 2.49
C ALA A 308 -19.96 13.65 3.30
N ASN A 309 -19.03 13.91 4.23
CA ASN A 309 -18.36 12.91 5.04
C ASN A 309 -17.60 11.84 4.22
N GLY A 310 -16.83 12.27 3.22
CA GLY A 310 -15.93 11.38 2.49
C GLY A 310 -14.59 11.16 3.20
N LEU A 311 -14.19 12.08 4.08
CA LEU A 311 -12.88 12.11 4.75
C LEU A 311 -13.05 12.49 6.22
N LYS A 312 -13.46 11.53 7.04
CA LYS A 312 -13.62 11.76 8.48
C LYS A 312 -12.26 12.06 9.14
N GLN A 313 -12.25 12.97 10.10
CA GLN A 313 -11.05 13.34 10.86
C GLN A 313 -10.33 12.10 11.43
N GLY A 314 -9.03 12.00 11.18
CA GLY A 314 -8.13 10.96 11.71
C GLY A 314 -8.35 9.56 11.16
N ILE A 315 -9.21 9.38 10.14
CA ILE A 315 -9.51 8.06 9.56
C ILE A 315 -8.98 7.98 8.13
N TRP A 316 -8.13 6.98 7.86
CA TRP A 316 -7.65 6.65 6.53
C TRP A 316 -8.81 6.25 5.62
N ARG A 317 -8.88 6.90 4.44
CA ARG A 317 -9.79 6.56 3.35
C ARG A 317 -9.02 6.50 2.05
N HIS A 318 -9.34 5.51 1.23
CA HIS A 318 -8.84 5.51 -0.13
C HIS A 318 -9.80 6.30 -1.00
N VAL A 319 -9.30 7.29 -1.72
CA VAL A 319 -10.08 8.10 -2.65
C VAL A 319 -9.64 7.83 -4.07
N ALA A 320 -10.59 7.68 -4.98
CA ALA A 320 -10.30 7.60 -6.41
C ALA A 320 -11.31 8.37 -7.24
N VAL A 321 -10.83 8.94 -8.34
CA VAL A 321 -11.67 9.50 -9.39
C VAL A 321 -11.25 8.97 -10.73
N THR A 322 -12.25 8.59 -11.54
CA THR A 322 -12.06 8.24 -12.94
C THR A 322 -12.72 9.29 -13.81
N VAL A 323 -12.05 9.76 -14.85
CA VAL A 323 -12.63 10.60 -15.90
C VAL A 323 -12.55 9.86 -17.22
N ASP A 324 -13.69 9.67 -17.86
CA ASP A 324 -13.82 9.07 -19.19
C ASP A 324 -14.22 10.16 -20.20
N PHE A 325 -13.29 10.51 -21.08
CA PHE A 325 -13.51 11.51 -22.13
C PHE A 325 -14.46 10.99 -23.22
N THR A 326 -14.54 9.67 -23.42
CA THR A 326 -15.41 9.07 -24.44
C THR A 326 -16.87 9.04 -24.00
N SER A 327 -17.13 8.76 -22.71
CA SER A 327 -18.49 8.72 -22.16
C SER A 327 -18.92 10.01 -21.46
N ASN A 328 -18.04 11.01 -21.36
CA ASN A 328 -18.23 12.24 -20.59
C ASN A 328 -18.59 11.99 -19.13
N ASN A 329 -17.96 11.03 -18.46
CA ASN A 329 -18.31 10.73 -17.07
C ASN A 329 -17.11 10.91 -16.16
N ALA A 330 -17.32 11.59 -15.04
CA ALA A 330 -16.43 11.54 -13.89
C ALA A 330 -17.10 10.75 -12.77
N SER A 331 -16.41 9.76 -12.22
CA SER A 331 -16.91 8.92 -11.13
C SER A 331 -15.97 8.99 -9.93
N MET A 332 -16.53 9.09 -8.74
CA MET A 332 -15.79 9.08 -7.47
C MET A 332 -16.03 7.76 -6.74
N PHE A 333 -14.95 7.24 -6.17
CA PHE A 333 -14.93 6.03 -5.38
C PHE A 333 -14.27 6.31 -4.04
N ILE A 334 -14.79 5.69 -2.98
CA ILE A 334 -14.21 5.72 -1.65
C ILE A 334 -14.06 4.27 -1.18
N ASP A 335 -12.86 3.87 -0.79
CA ASP A 335 -12.50 2.49 -0.40
C ASP A 335 -12.84 1.45 -1.49
N GLY A 336 -12.69 1.86 -2.75
CA GLY A 336 -13.07 1.07 -3.93
C GLY A 336 -14.58 0.92 -4.13
N LYS A 337 -15.42 1.57 -3.31
CA LYS A 337 -16.87 1.65 -3.53
C LYS A 337 -17.22 2.78 -4.45
N TRP A 338 -18.05 2.53 -5.46
CA TRP A 338 -18.65 3.61 -6.24
C TRP A 338 -19.57 4.48 -5.37
N VAL A 339 -19.38 5.81 -5.44
CA VAL A 339 -20.12 6.78 -4.62
C VAL A 339 -20.99 7.70 -5.47
N HIS A 340 -20.46 8.20 -6.58
CA HIS A 340 -21.16 9.15 -7.44
C HIS A 340 -20.60 9.12 -8.86
N THR A 341 -21.46 9.41 -9.85
CA THR A 341 -21.05 9.72 -11.23
C THR A 341 -21.71 11.01 -11.66
N ARG A 342 -20.90 11.90 -12.25
CA ARG A 342 -21.36 13.11 -12.90
C ARG A 342 -21.11 13.01 -14.39
N ASN A 343 -22.14 13.29 -15.18
CA ASN A 343 -21.96 13.55 -16.59
C ASN A 343 -21.34 14.95 -16.77
N LEU A 344 -20.25 15.01 -17.52
CA LEU A 344 -19.44 16.19 -17.80
C LEU A 344 -19.94 16.97 -19.03
N ALA A 345 -20.90 16.42 -19.78
CA ALA A 345 -21.38 17.07 -20.98
C ALA A 345 -22.16 18.35 -20.63
N TYR A 346 -21.86 19.42 -21.36
CA TYR A 346 -22.52 20.70 -21.18
C TYR A 346 -23.95 20.70 -21.79
N PRO A 347 -24.99 21.23 -21.11
CA PRO A 347 -26.34 21.32 -21.66
C PRO A 347 -26.40 22.20 -22.92
N GLY A 348 -26.79 21.61 -24.05
CA GLY A 348 -26.94 22.33 -25.34
C GLY A 348 -25.89 22.00 -26.41
N GLY A 349 -24.95 21.10 -26.11
CA GLY A 349 -24.03 20.47 -27.07
C GLY A 349 -22.60 21.04 -27.02
N HIS A 350 -21.68 20.33 -26.36
CA HIS A 350 -20.52 19.65 -26.97
C HIS A 350 -19.63 18.97 -25.90
N ASP A 351 -19.00 17.87 -26.35
CA ASP A 351 -18.15 16.89 -25.66
C ASP A 351 -16.96 17.47 -24.87
N VAL A 352 -16.58 16.80 -23.77
CA VAL A 352 -15.29 17.01 -23.09
C VAL A 352 -14.22 16.17 -23.78
N VAL A 353 -13.19 16.83 -24.32
CA VAL A 353 -12.17 16.18 -25.17
C VAL A 353 -10.79 16.10 -24.53
N GLY A 354 -10.59 16.72 -23.36
CA GLY A 354 -9.32 16.76 -22.63
C GLY A 354 -9.35 17.78 -21.51
N PHE A 355 -8.20 18.12 -20.95
CA PHE A 355 -8.08 19.12 -19.88
C PHE A 355 -7.88 20.55 -20.38
N TYR A 356 -8.15 21.54 -19.51
CA TYR A 356 -8.19 22.96 -19.89
C TYR A 356 -6.80 23.55 -20.21
N SER A 357 -5.74 23.05 -19.60
CA SER A 357 -4.34 23.49 -19.83
C SER A 357 -3.95 23.52 -21.32
N GLU A 358 -4.47 22.60 -22.14
CA GLU A 358 -4.28 22.61 -23.59
C GLU A 358 -4.82 23.87 -24.30
N VAL A 359 -5.77 24.60 -23.69
CA VAL A 359 -6.39 25.81 -24.26
C VAL A 359 -5.59 27.06 -23.92
N THR A 360 -5.04 27.14 -22.70
CA THR A 360 -4.29 28.30 -22.21
C THR A 360 -2.79 28.20 -22.47
N ALA A 361 -2.29 27.02 -22.82
CA ALA A 361 -0.86 26.69 -22.79
C ALA A 361 -0.22 26.95 -21.42
N GLN A 362 -1.04 26.96 -20.35
CA GLN A 362 -0.58 26.95 -18.98
C GLN A 362 -0.59 25.50 -18.51
N SER A 363 0.60 24.99 -18.23
CA SER A 363 0.84 23.70 -17.62
C SER A 363 1.10 23.88 -16.13
N GLU A 364 0.28 23.25 -15.30
CA GLU A 364 0.50 23.24 -13.86
C GLU A 364 1.17 21.93 -13.46
N LYS A 365 1.93 21.96 -12.37
CA LYS A 365 2.61 20.76 -11.85
C LYS A 365 1.60 19.89 -11.10
N PHE A 366 1.87 18.59 -11.04
CA PHE A 366 1.16 17.70 -10.13
C PHE A 366 1.60 17.99 -8.68
N MET A 367 0.65 18.34 -7.81
CA MET A 367 0.90 18.79 -6.44
C MET A 367 0.26 17.84 -5.43
N LEU A 368 0.84 17.78 -4.23
CA LEU A 368 0.22 17.21 -3.02
C LEU A 368 0.30 18.24 -1.89
N GLY A 369 -0.70 18.28 -1.02
CA GLY A 369 -0.74 19.15 0.17
C GLY A 369 -1.03 20.63 -0.11
N ARG A 370 -0.83 21.09 -1.34
CA ARG A 370 -1.03 22.49 -1.76
C ARG A 370 -1.45 22.58 -3.23
N GLU A 371 -2.31 23.54 -3.57
CA GLU A 371 -2.89 23.65 -4.93
C GLU A 371 -1.84 24.01 -6.01
N ASN A 372 -0.90 24.91 -5.69
CA ASN A 372 0.18 25.38 -6.55
C ASN A 372 1.22 26.14 -5.70
N GLU A 373 2.37 26.47 -6.29
CA GLU A 373 3.51 27.15 -5.62
C GLU A 373 3.20 28.57 -5.10
N THR A 374 2.03 29.15 -5.42
CA THR A 374 1.60 30.47 -4.94
C THR A 374 0.46 30.43 -3.92
N SER A 375 -0.12 29.25 -3.66
CA SER A 375 -1.24 29.09 -2.73
C SER A 375 -0.78 29.28 -1.28
N ALA A 376 -1.61 29.88 -0.43
CA ALA A 376 -1.32 30.06 1.00
C ALA A 376 -2.14 29.12 1.88
N SER A 377 -2.64 28.01 1.32
CA SER A 377 -3.44 27.02 2.03
C SER A 377 -2.78 25.66 1.91
N TYR A 378 -2.47 25.08 3.06
CA TYR A 378 -1.72 23.85 3.21
C TYR A 378 -2.60 22.79 3.88
N TYR A 379 -2.34 21.53 3.55
CA TYR A 379 -3.07 20.39 4.05
C TYR A 379 -2.53 19.95 5.40
N ASP A 380 -3.44 19.56 6.29
CA ASP A 380 -3.12 18.96 7.59
C ASP A 380 -3.61 17.49 7.58
N GLY A 381 -2.66 16.56 7.57
CA GLY A 381 -2.91 15.12 7.56
C GLY A 381 -1.87 14.33 6.76
N CYS A 382 -2.24 13.11 6.35
CA CYS A 382 -1.31 12.20 5.66
C CYS A 382 -1.86 11.77 4.29
N ILE A 383 -0.97 11.57 3.32
CA ILE A 383 -1.29 11.07 1.98
C ILE A 383 -0.36 9.90 1.66
N ASP A 384 -0.91 8.83 1.10
CA ASP A 384 -0.14 7.63 0.77
C ASP A 384 -0.58 7.02 -0.58
N GLU A 385 0.29 6.27 -1.24
CA GLU A 385 -0.02 5.46 -2.43
C GLU A 385 -0.70 6.23 -3.57
N VAL A 386 -0.19 7.43 -3.89
CA VAL A 386 -0.75 8.26 -4.96
C VAL A 386 -0.40 7.66 -6.32
N ARG A 387 -1.43 7.38 -7.12
CA ARG A 387 -1.31 6.71 -8.42
C ARG A 387 -2.11 7.45 -9.48
N VAL A 388 -1.52 7.60 -10.67
CA VAL A 388 -2.19 8.15 -11.85
C VAL A 388 -2.08 7.15 -13.00
N PHE A 389 -3.23 6.74 -13.55
CA PHE A 389 -3.30 5.89 -14.73
C PHE A 389 -3.87 6.64 -15.92
N ASN A 390 -3.35 6.39 -17.10
CA ASN A 390 -3.83 6.98 -18.36
C ASN A 390 -5.03 6.22 -18.97
N ASN A 391 -5.83 5.54 -18.15
CA ASN A 391 -7.03 4.86 -18.58
C ASN A 391 -8.09 4.88 -17.48
N VAL A 392 -9.30 4.43 -17.82
CA VAL A 392 -10.45 4.39 -16.91
C VAL A 392 -10.52 3.02 -16.25
N PHE A 393 -10.49 3.00 -14.91
CA PHE A 393 -10.71 1.80 -14.12
C PHE A 393 -12.20 1.64 -13.79
N THR A 394 -12.66 0.40 -13.78
CA THR A 394 -13.98 0.01 -13.27
C THR A 394 -13.96 -0.13 -11.75
N GLU A 395 -15.12 -0.19 -11.11
CA GLU A 395 -15.22 -0.41 -9.66
C GLU A 395 -14.47 -1.68 -9.23
N ALA A 396 -14.69 -2.81 -9.91
CA ALA A 396 -14.02 -4.08 -9.59
C ALA A 396 -12.49 -3.99 -9.76
N GLU A 397 -12.00 -3.23 -10.75
CA GLU A 397 -10.56 -3.00 -10.95
C GLU A 397 -9.94 -2.19 -9.81
N ILE A 398 -10.62 -1.14 -9.35
CA ILE A 398 -10.18 -0.34 -8.20
C ILE A 398 -10.15 -1.23 -6.96
N GLN A 399 -11.22 -2.00 -6.70
CA GLN A 399 -11.29 -2.91 -5.55
C GLN A 399 -10.14 -3.92 -5.48
N GLU A 400 -9.59 -4.33 -6.63
CA GLU A 400 -8.45 -5.25 -6.68
C GLU A 400 -7.13 -4.65 -6.21
N ILE A 401 -6.98 -3.31 -6.13
CA ILE A 401 -5.68 -2.65 -5.85
C ILE A 401 -5.70 -1.64 -4.70
N VAL A 402 -6.86 -1.38 -4.09
CA VAL A 402 -6.99 -0.37 -3.02
C VAL A 402 -6.26 -0.79 -1.74
N PHE A 403 -6.39 -2.05 -1.33
CA PHE A 403 -5.90 -2.54 -0.03
C PHE A 403 -4.57 -3.30 -0.13
N GLN A 404 -3.74 -2.94 -1.10
CA GLN A 404 -2.39 -3.48 -1.32
C GLN A 404 -1.59 -2.55 -2.23
N GLU A 405 -0.26 -2.63 -2.12
CA GLU A 405 0.68 -2.13 -3.12
C GLU A 405 0.51 -2.84 -4.47
N ILE A 406 1.10 -2.25 -5.52
CA ILE A 406 1.11 -2.78 -6.88
C ILE A 406 2.53 -3.09 -7.36
N GLU A 407 2.68 -4.14 -8.19
CA GLU A 407 3.98 -4.56 -8.73
C GLU A 407 3.96 -4.75 -10.26
N ASN A 408 5.13 -4.54 -10.88
CA ASN A 408 5.36 -4.84 -12.29
C ASN A 408 5.81 -6.29 -12.47
N SER A 409 4.93 -7.14 -12.99
CA SER A 409 5.25 -8.54 -13.25
C SER A 409 5.25 -8.85 -14.74
N GLY A 410 6.38 -8.56 -15.40
CA GLY A 410 6.56 -8.78 -16.84
C GLY A 410 5.71 -7.84 -17.70
N GLY A 411 5.57 -6.58 -17.29
CA GLY A 411 4.76 -5.56 -17.96
C GLY A 411 3.29 -5.55 -17.54
N LYS A 412 2.87 -6.47 -16.67
CA LYS A 412 1.49 -6.59 -16.17
C LYS A 412 1.37 -5.91 -14.82
N LEU A 413 0.27 -5.17 -14.63
CA LEU A 413 -0.10 -4.63 -13.33
C LEU A 413 -0.64 -5.77 -12.46
N LYS A 414 -0.05 -5.95 -11.27
CA LYS A 414 -0.51 -6.91 -10.26
C LYS A 414 -0.58 -6.23 -8.90
N GLY A 415 -1.43 -6.75 -8.01
CA GLY A 415 -1.33 -6.44 -6.59
C GLY A 415 -0.23 -7.27 -5.93
N ALA A 416 0.46 -6.72 -4.93
CA ALA A 416 1.57 -7.37 -4.23
C ALA A 416 1.13 -8.62 -3.43
N ILE A 417 -0.13 -8.67 -2.97
CA ILE A 417 -0.68 -9.75 -2.14
C ILE A 417 -1.47 -10.75 -2.98
N THR A 418 -2.38 -10.26 -3.84
CA THR A 418 -3.25 -11.13 -4.63
C THR A 418 -2.55 -11.64 -5.89
N PRO A 419 -2.58 -12.96 -6.18
CA PRO A 419 -1.97 -13.48 -7.39
C PRO A 419 -2.78 -13.10 -8.64
N GLY A 420 -2.08 -12.74 -9.71
CA GLY A 420 -2.68 -12.53 -11.03
C GLY A 420 -2.61 -11.08 -11.50
N GLN A 421 -2.95 -10.86 -12.77
CA GLN A 421 -3.00 -9.52 -13.36
C GLN A 421 -4.35 -8.88 -13.02
N VAL A 422 -4.32 -7.60 -12.63
CA VAL A 422 -5.52 -6.80 -12.37
C VAL A 422 -6.26 -6.57 -13.68
N CYS A 423 -7.42 -7.24 -13.85
CA CYS A 423 -8.36 -7.14 -14.98
C CYS A 423 -7.77 -6.75 -16.37
N THR A 424 -6.64 -7.34 -16.76
CA THR A 424 -5.93 -7.06 -18.04
C THR A 424 -5.18 -5.72 -18.18
N LYS A 425 -5.11 -4.89 -17.13
CA LYS A 425 -4.33 -3.64 -17.11
C LYS A 425 -2.82 -3.91 -17.11
N ASN A 426 -2.05 -3.04 -17.76
CA ASN A 426 -0.61 -3.19 -17.89
C ASN A 426 0.13 -2.14 -17.06
N TRP A 427 1.38 -2.44 -16.69
CA TRP A 427 2.21 -1.50 -15.96
C TRP A 427 2.42 -0.19 -16.75
N SER A 428 2.47 -0.27 -18.08
CA SER A 428 2.59 0.89 -18.97
C SER A 428 1.45 1.91 -18.85
N ASP A 429 0.32 1.50 -18.27
CA ASP A 429 -0.84 2.38 -18.05
C ASP A 429 -0.62 3.31 -16.85
N LEU A 430 0.26 2.94 -15.92
CA LEU A 430 0.67 3.74 -14.76
C LEU A 430 1.62 4.85 -15.19
N LYS A 431 1.29 6.09 -14.87
CA LYS A 431 2.02 7.31 -15.26
C LYS A 431 2.69 8.03 -14.09
N LEU A 432 2.20 7.75 -12.89
CA LEU A 432 2.76 8.23 -11.65
C LEU A 432 2.47 7.20 -10.58
N TYR A 433 3.47 6.87 -9.77
CA TYR A 433 3.27 6.10 -8.56
C TYR A 433 4.21 6.60 -7.47
N TYR A 434 3.61 7.26 -6.48
CA TYR A 434 4.27 7.61 -5.24
C TYR A 434 3.78 6.64 -4.15
N PRO A 435 4.55 5.59 -3.85
CA PRO A 435 4.22 4.68 -2.74
C PRO A 435 4.45 5.33 -1.37
N MET A 436 5.07 6.52 -1.33
CA MET A 436 5.58 7.17 -0.11
C MET A 436 6.60 6.35 0.68
N THR A 437 7.03 5.21 0.13
CA THR A 437 8.15 4.41 0.62
C THR A 437 9.45 4.90 -0.01
N ASN A 438 10.55 4.95 0.77
CA ASN A 438 11.89 5.32 0.31
C ASN A 438 11.99 6.80 -0.14
N ILE A 439 11.65 7.72 0.75
CA ILE A 439 12.00 9.12 0.59
C ILE A 439 13.53 9.21 0.73
N VAL A 440 14.19 9.86 -0.22
CA VAL A 440 15.65 9.96 -0.31
C VAL A 440 15.99 11.44 -0.53
N GLY A 441 16.72 12.04 0.40
CA GLY A 441 16.84 13.50 0.54
C GLY A 441 15.47 14.19 0.42
N PHE A 442 15.39 15.23 -0.42
CA PHE A 442 14.15 15.96 -0.73
C PHE A 442 13.25 15.30 -1.76
N THR A 443 13.51 14.06 -2.19
CA THR A 443 12.82 13.47 -3.34
C THR A 443 11.87 12.36 -2.93
N LEU A 444 10.64 12.46 -3.44
CA LEU A 444 9.64 11.40 -3.47
C LEU A 444 9.76 10.64 -4.81
N PRO A 445 10.28 9.39 -4.83
CA PRO A 445 10.52 8.68 -6.09
C PRO A 445 9.24 8.29 -6.82
N ASP A 446 9.30 8.34 -8.16
CA ASP A 446 8.24 7.80 -9.04
C ASP A 446 8.52 6.34 -9.43
N GLU A 447 7.86 5.40 -8.76
CA GLU A 447 7.98 3.96 -9.00
C GLU A 447 7.29 3.50 -10.30
N SER A 448 6.56 4.39 -11.00
CA SER A 448 5.97 4.03 -12.29
C SER A 448 7.02 3.81 -13.39
N GLY A 449 8.23 4.35 -13.20
CA GLY A 449 9.33 4.32 -14.17
C GLY A 449 9.22 5.39 -15.26
N ASN A 450 8.44 6.45 -15.04
CA ASN A 450 8.30 7.58 -15.96
C ASN A 450 9.14 8.81 -15.56
N ASN A 451 9.96 8.71 -14.51
CA ASN A 451 10.81 9.78 -13.98
C ASN A 451 10.03 11.04 -13.59
N ASN A 452 8.85 10.86 -13.00
CA ASN A 452 8.01 11.94 -12.49
C ASN A 452 8.17 12.11 -10.98
N SER A 453 9.38 11.97 -10.41
CA SER A 453 9.61 12.16 -8.97
C SER A 453 9.13 13.53 -8.49
N GLY A 454 8.61 13.58 -7.26
CA GLY A 454 8.21 14.79 -6.57
C GLY A 454 9.32 15.31 -5.67
N MET A 455 9.34 16.61 -5.42
CA MET A 455 10.22 17.25 -4.45
C MET A 455 9.42 17.65 -3.22
N LEU A 456 9.88 17.26 -2.05
CA LEU A 456 9.34 17.65 -0.76
C LEU A 456 9.70 19.12 -0.51
N ARG A 457 8.80 19.85 0.14
CA ARG A 457 8.99 21.25 0.54
C ARG A 457 8.52 21.40 1.96
N ASN A 458 9.47 21.71 2.85
CA ASN A 458 9.30 21.98 4.27
C ASN A 458 8.78 20.79 5.10
N ILE A 459 8.68 19.61 4.49
CA ILE A 459 8.22 18.38 5.15
C ILE A 459 9.39 17.82 5.97
N THR A 460 9.41 18.15 7.26
CA THR A 460 10.48 17.75 8.20
C THR A 460 10.08 16.57 9.09
N SER A 461 8.90 15.98 8.86
CA SER A 461 8.44 14.83 9.65
C SER A 461 7.82 13.69 8.85
N ILE A 462 8.09 12.48 9.33
CA ILE A 462 7.53 11.23 8.82
C ILE A 462 6.66 10.56 9.88
N GLN A 463 5.67 9.80 9.43
CA GLN A 463 4.85 8.93 10.26
C GLN A 463 5.00 7.46 9.85
N GLU A 464 4.61 6.56 10.75
CA GLU A 464 4.44 5.15 10.43
C GLU A 464 3.40 4.99 9.31
N GLN A 465 3.70 4.16 8.31
CA GLN A 465 2.76 3.85 7.24
C GLN A 465 1.59 3.03 7.81
N THR A 466 0.48 3.72 8.11
CA THR A 466 -0.69 3.15 8.79
C THR A 466 -1.90 2.97 7.86
N ALA A 467 -1.79 3.19 6.55
CA ALA A 467 -2.89 2.89 5.62
C ALA A 467 -3.20 1.37 5.58
N PRO A 468 -4.47 0.94 5.40
CA PRO A 468 -4.88 -0.46 5.56
C PRO A 468 -4.51 -1.33 4.34
N MET A 469 -3.24 -1.66 4.18
CA MET A 469 -2.71 -2.40 3.02
C MET A 469 -1.79 -3.58 3.42
N PRO A 470 -2.30 -4.61 4.13
CA PRO A 470 -3.71 -4.95 4.32
C PRO A 470 -4.23 -4.70 5.75
N PHE A 471 -5.55 -4.90 5.96
CA PHE A 471 -6.11 -4.97 7.31
C PHE A 471 -5.54 -6.15 8.09
N THR A 472 -4.78 -5.86 9.14
CA THR A 472 -4.00 -6.85 9.89
C THR A 472 -4.39 -6.86 11.36
N THR A 473 -4.48 -8.04 11.98
CA THR A 473 -4.77 -8.17 13.42
C THR A 473 -3.51 -7.98 14.27
N LYS A 474 -3.66 -7.47 15.49
CA LYS A 474 -2.56 -7.33 16.48
C LYS A 474 -2.73 -8.15 17.76
N GLN A 475 -3.95 -8.58 18.06
CA GLN A 475 -4.26 -9.39 19.24
C GLN A 475 -5.55 -10.19 19.03
N ASP A 476 -5.77 -11.19 19.89
CA ASP A 476 -7.02 -11.95 19.93
C ASP A 476 -8.22 -11.04 20.24
N GLY A 477 -9.36 -11.29 19.59
CA GLY A 477 -10.55 -10.47 19.86
C GLY A 477 -11.75 -10.73 18.97
N ASN A 478 -12.75 -9.84 19.10
CA ASN A 478 -13.88 -9.81 18.18
C ASN A 478 -13.51 -9.01 16.93
N TRP A 479 -14.04 -9.42 15.77
CA TRP A 479 -13.84 -8.72 14.51
C TRP A 479 -14.21 -7.24 14.58
N HIS A 480 -15.26 -6.89 15.34
CA HIS A 480 -15.77 -5.52 15.46
C HIS A 480 -14.95 -4.64 16.40
N ASP A 481 -14.07 -5.22 17.22
CA ASP A 481 -13.29 -4.46 18.18
C ASP A 481 -12.09 -3.81 17.47
N LYS A 482 -12.02 -2.48 17.48
CA LYS A 482 -10.86 -1.73 16.93
C LYS A 482 -9.52 -2.18 17.51
N SER A 483 -9.51 -2.60 18.78
CA SER A 483 -8.30 -3.07 19.45
C SER A 483 -7.77 -4.39 18.90
N THR A 484 -8.58 -5.19 18.21
CA THR A 484 -8.17 -6.42 17.52
C THR A 484 -7.24 -6.11 16.33
N TRP A 485 -7.41 -4.95 15.70
CA TRP A 485 -6.73 -4.55 14.47
C TRP A 485 -5.52 -3.65 14.74
N LEU A 486 -4.48 -3.79 13.93
CA LEU A 486 -3.18 -3.14 14.12
C LEU A 486 -3.34 -1.62 14.32
N TYR A 487 -4.01 -0.95 13.37
CA TYR A 487 -4.34 0.47 13.44
C TYR A 487 -5.87 0.71 13.38
N GLY A 488 -6.64 -0.12 14.11
CA GLY A 488 -8.11 -0.06 14.08
C GLY A 488 -8.72 1.26 14.57
N ASP A 489 -7.95 2.10 15.27
CA ASP A 489 -8.31 3.45 15.70
C ASP A 489 -8.35 4.46 14.55
N VAL A 490 -7.42 4.34 13.58
CA VAL A 490 -7.34 5.19 12.38
C VAL A 490 -7.89 4.54 11.11
N TRP A 491 -8.38 3.31 11.19
CA TRP A 491 -9.00 2.59 10.06
C TRP A 491 -10.53 2.71 10.02
N ALA A 492 -11.06 2.84 8.80
CA ALA A 492 -12.46 2.54 8.51
C ALA A 492 -12.64 1.03 8.39
N LEU A 493 -12.85 0.34 9.53
CA LEU A 493 -13.02 -1.11 9.54
C LEU A 493 -14.28 -1.54 8.75
N PRO A 494 -14.15 -2.50 7.80
CA PRO A 494 -15.29 -2.98 7.02
C PRO A 494 -16.40 -3.58 7.90
N GLY A 495 -17.61 -3.03 7.81
CA GLY A 495 -18.79 -3.50 8.57
C GLY A 495 -18.93 -2.97 10.00
N ASP A 496 -18.12 -1.97 10.41
CA ASP A 496 -18.28 -1.26 11.68
C ASP A 496 -19.55 -0.39 11.67
N GLU A 497 -20.67 -0.91 12.18
CA GLU A 497 -21.92 -0.16 12.35
C GLU A 497 -21.87 0.83 13.54
N LEU A 498 -20.74 0.93 14.27
CA LEU A 498 -20.63 1.86 15.39
C LEU A 498 -20.42 3.28 14.86
N SER A 499 -21.35 4.16 15.25
CA SER A 499 -21.44 5.61 14.98
C SER A 499 -20.17 6.47 15.12
N GLN A 500 -19.04 5.91 15.52
CA GLN A 500 -17.76 6.60 15.70
C GLN A 500 -16.86 6.54 14.46
N ASN A 501 -17.17 5.73 13.45
CA ASN A 501 -16.51 5.76 12.13
C ASN A 501 -17.46 6.11 10.97
N SER A 502 -18.75 6.31 11.24
CA SER A 502 -19.76 6.59 10.22
C SER A 502 -19.48 7.91 9.50
N SER A 503 -18.65 7.82 8.47
CA SER A 503 -18.55 8.85 7.46
C SER A 503 -19.79 8.74 6.58
N ASN A 504 -20.39 7.56 6.34
CA ASN A 504 -21.73 7.52 5.74
C ASN A 504 -22.60 6.31 6.15
N SER A 505 -23.88 6.37 5.77
CA SER A 505 -24.91 5.34 5.99
C SER A 505 -24.89 4.14 5.03
N ASP A 506 -23.88 4.07 4.16
CA ASP A 506 -23.71 3.16 3.03
C ASP A 506 -22.46 2.25 3.20
N GLU A 507 -21.81 2.20 4.37
CA GLU A 507 -20.53 1.50 4.68
C GLU A 507 -20.64 -0.04 4.84
N TYR A 508 -21.47 -0.70 4.04
CA TYR A 508 -21.61 -2.18 4.02
C TYR A 508 -20.60 -2.89 3.11
N TYR A 509 -19.41 -2.32 2.91
CA TYR A 509 -18.39 -2.98 2.09
C TYR A 509 -17.59 -3.98 2.91
N THR A 510 -17.16 -5.06 2.27
CA THR A 510 -16.34 -6.11 2.90
C THR A 510 -15.24 -6.65 1.98
N TRP A 511 -15.07 -6.06 0.78
CA TRP A 511 -14.05 -6.44 -0.21
C TRP A 511 -12.65 -5.94 0.18
N GLY A 512 -12.20 -6.32 1.37
CA GLY A 512 -10.85 -6.05 1.84
C GLY A 512 -9.88 -7.20 1.57
N ILE A 513 -8.61 -6.93 1.87
CA ILE A 513 -7.60 -7.95 2.10
C ILE A 513 -7.39 -8.02 3.61
N TYR A 514 -7.55 -9.21 4.18
CA TYR A 514 -7.47 -9.43 5.63
C TYR A 514 -6.35 -10.39 5.97
N HIS A 515 -5.44 -9.96 6.85
CA HIS A 515 -4.37 -10.79 7.40
C HIS A 515 -4.65 -11.09 8.88
N ILE A 516 -5.12 -12.30 9.12
CA ILE A 516 -5.46 -12.82 10.44
C ILE A 516 -4.21 -13.49 11.03
N ARG A 517 -3.54 -12.75 11.91
CA ARG A 517 -2.33 -13.15 12.64
C ARG A 517 -2.62 -13.59 14.08
N ASN A 518 -3.82 -13.30 14.57
CA ASN A 518 -4.31 -13.61 15.91
C ASN A 518 -5.70 -14.25 15.79
N SER A 519 -6.19 -14.90 16.84
CA SER A 519 -7.50 -15.54 16.82
C SER A 519 -8.62 -14.50 16.85
N VAL A 520 -9.50 -14.54 15.84
CA VAL A 520 -10.59 -13.58 15.65
C VAL A 520 -11.93 -14.29 15.63
N THR A 521 -12.93 -13.68 16.26
CA THR A 521 -14.32 -14.12 16.23
C THR A 521 -15.20 -13.17 15.41
N LEU A 522 -15.83 -13.68 14.36
CA LEU A 522 -16.82 -12.98 13.55
C LEU A 522 -18.21 -13.61 13.80
N THR A 523 -19.03 -12.94 14.61
CA THR A 523 -20.28 -13.52 15.15
C THR A 523 -21.55 -12.87 14.61
N THR A 524 -21.43 -11.76 13.88
CA THR A 524 -22.54 -11.07 13.20
C THR A 524 -22.13 -10.72 11.79
N SER A 525 -23.13 -10.48 10.93
CA SER A 525 -22.88 -10.10 9.54
C SER A 525 -22.22 -8.72 9.42
N LEU A 526 -21.39 -8.57 8.39
CA LEU A 526 -20.77 -7.31 7.95
C LEU A 526 -21.38 -6.79 6.63
N SER A 527 -22.23 -7.60 5.99
CA SER A 527 -22.78 -7.33 4.66
C SER A 527 -24.29 -7.51 4.63
N LYS A 528 -24.93 -6.88 3.64
CA LYS A 528 -26.35 -7.13 3.32
C LYS A 528 -26.48 -8.35 2.41
N PRO A 529 -27.57 -9.12 2.52
CA PRO A 529 -27.76 -10.29 1.70
C PRO A 529 -27.94 -9.88 0.24
N SER A 530 -27.28 -10.59 -0.67
CA SER A 530 -27.38 -10.33 -2.11
C SER A 530 -28.78 -10.60 -2.67
N TYR A 531 -29.57 -11.46 -2.02
CA TYR A 531 -30.98 -11.71 -2.28
C TYR A 531 -31.68 -12.28 -1.02
N PRO A 532 -33.02 -12.22 -0.92
CA PRO A 532 -33.76 -12.75 0.23
C PRO A 532 -33.46 -14.25 0.46
N GLY A 533 -32.92 -14.59 1.63
CA GLY A 533 -32.57 -15.96 2.01
C GLY A 533 -31.11 -16.35 1.74
N ALA A 534 -30.29 -15.48 1.15
CA ALA A 534 -28.84 -15.64 1.18
C ALA A 534 -28.31 -15.47 2.61
N LEU A 535 -27.29 -16.24 2.99
CA LEU A 535 -26.55 -15.97 4.23
C LEU A 535 -25.79 -14.64 4.07
N GLU A 536 -25.69 -13.91 5.17
CA GLU A 536 -24.95 -12.66 5.24
C GLU A 536 -23.56 -12.93 5.87
N GLY A 537 -22.57 -12.07 5.68
CA GLY A 537 -21.26 -12.25 6.31
C GLY A 537 -20.14 -11.40 5.73
N LEU A 538 -18.97 -12.00 5.48
CA LEU A 538 -17.77 -11.32 4.97
C LEU A 538 -17.53 -11.67 3.50
N HIS A 539 -17.38 -10.68 2.63
CA HIS A 539 -16.97 -10.87 1.23
C HIS A 539 -15.56 -10.34 0.96
N ALA A 540 -14.56 -11.09 1.39
CA ALA A 540 -13.16 -10.72 1.23
C ALA A 540 -12.68 -10.85 -0.23
N LEU A 541 -11.83 -9.91 -0.65
CA LEU A 541 -11.00 -10.09 -1.85
C LEU A 541 -9.97 -11.19 -1.56
N ALA A 542 -9.24 -11.02 -0.46
CA ALA A 542 -8.25 -11.99 -0.01
C ALA A 542 -8.29 -12.19 1.50
N LEU A 543 -7.98 -13.41 1.91
CA LEU A 543 -7.89 -13.81 3.31
C LEU A 543 -6.61 -14.61 3.53
N ILE A 544 -5.79 -14.13 4.45
CA ILE A 544 -4.56 -14.80 4.91
C ILE A 544 -4.79 -15.16 6.37
N VAL A 545 -4.68 -16.44 6.71
CA VAL A 545 -4.78 -16.94 8.09
C VAL A 545 -3.48 -17.62 8.44
N ASP A 546 -2.69 -16.98 9.30
CA ASP A 546 -1.39 -17.51 9.72
C ASP A 546 -1.54 -18.81 10.49
N GLN A 547 -0.47 -19.60 10.54
CA GLN A 547 -0.51 -20.83 11.34
C GLN A 547 -0.44 -20.51 12.83
N LYS A 548 0.43 -19.57 13.18
CA LYS A 548 0.86 -19.27 14.53
C LYS A 548 0.81 -17.77 14.76
N ASP A 549 0.34 -17.39 15.94
CA ASP A 549 0.45 -16.02 16.42
C ASP A 549 1.94 -15.70 16.65
N TRP A 550 2.35 -14.50 16.25
CA TRP A 550 3.73 -14.06 16.34
C TRP A 550 4.15 -13.78 17.79
N ALA A 551 3.21 -13.38 18.66
CA ALA A 551 3.52 -12.93 20.01
C ALA A 551 3.69 -14.10 20.99
N ASP A 552 2.80 -15.10 20.92
CA ASP A 552 2.74 -16.22 21.87
C ASP A 552 2.88 -17.61 21.23
N ASN A 553 2.95 -17.70 19.90
CA ASN A 553 3.08 -18.94 19.14
C ASN A 553 1.88 -19.91 19.33
N GLU A 554 0.71 -19.39 19.69
CA GLU A 554 -0.55 -20.13 19.72
C GLU A 554 -1.13 -20.36 18.32
N ASP A 555 -2.00 -21.37 18.18
CA ASP A 555 -2.67 -21.65 16.89
C ASP A 555 -3.67 -20.54 16.57
N VAL A 556 -3.57 -19.95 15.37
CA VAL A 556 -4.51 -18.91 14.93
C VAL A 556 -5.81 -19.54 14.42
N VAL A 557 -6.93 -19.05 14.94
CA VAL A 557 -8.28 -19.49 14.57
C VAL A 557 -9.16 -18.30 14.20
N LEU A 558 -9.66 -18.28 12.95
CA LEU A 558 -10.76 -17.42 12.54
C LEU A 558 -12.08 -18.17 12.76
N THR A 559 -12.85 -17.77 13.77
CA THR A 559 -14.17 -18.35 14.07
C THR A 559 -15.26 -17.55 13.38
N VAL A 560 -16.12 -18.21 12.61
CA VAL A 560 -17.18 -17.59 11.81
C VAL A 560 -18.55 -18.14 12.21
N GLY A 561 -19.47 -17.23 12.53
CA GLY A 561 -20.82 -17.51 12.99
C GLY A 561 -20.88 -17.86 14.47
N ASN A 562 -22.06 -18.31 14.93
CA ASN A 562 -22.30 -18.83 16.27
C ASN A 562 -23.56 -19.74 16.27
N GLU A 563 -24.06 -20.12 17.44
CA GLU A 563 -25.24 -21.00 17.56
C GLU A 563 -26.55 -20.38 17.04
N THR A 564 -26.61 -19.04 16.90
CA THR A 564 -27.84 -18.31 16.52
C THR A 564 -27.73 -17.56 15.21
N ASN A 565 -26.51 -17.39 14.68
CA ASN A 565 -26.23 -16.65 13.46
C ASN A 565 -25.25 -17.44 12.60
N ASP A 566 -25.76 -17.96 11.49
CA ASP A 566 -24.97 -18.59 10.45
C ASP A 566 -24.47 -17.52 9.49
N LEU A 567 -23.17 -17.54 9.19
CA LEU A 567 -22.53 -16.54 8.35
C LEU A 567 -21.87 -17.16 7.12
N GLN A 568 -21.82 -16.37 6.06
CA GLN A 568 -21.03 -16.67 4.87
C GLN A 568 -19.65 -16.00 4.97
N LEU A 569 -18.59 -16.79 4.84
CA LEU A 569 -17.26 -16.31 4.53
C LEU A 569 -17.01 -16.51 3.03
N ASN A 570 -17.07 -15.44 2.25
CA ASN A 570 -16.81 -15.45 0.80
C ASN A 570 -15.42 -14.89 0.52
N VAL A 571 -14.59 -15.64 -0.22
CA VAL A 571 -13.24 -15.22 -0.63
C VAL A 571 -13.13 -15.30 -2.15
N SER A 572 -12.94 -14.15 -2.80
CA SER A 572 -13.11 -14.03 -4.25
C SER A 572 -11.81 -14.10 -5.08
N LYS A 573 -10.64 -13.79 -4.52
CA LYS A 573 -9.35 -13.84 -5.26
C LYS A 573 -8.32 -14.76 -4.63
N TYR A 574 -8.15 -14.70 -3.32
CA TYR A 574 -7.01 -15.38 -2.70
C TYR A 574 -7.28 -15.86 -1.28
N LEU A 575 -7.04 -17.15 -1.04
CA LEU A 575 -7.11 -17.75 0.29
C LEU A 575 -5.77 -18.39 0.65
N ASN A 576 -4.99 -17.73 1.50
CA ASN A 576 -3.80 -18.32 2.11
C ASN A 576 -4.16 -18.87 3.50
N LEU A 577 -4.55 -20.15 3.54
CA LEU A 577 -4.97 -20.80 4.77
C LEU A 577 -3.84 -21.64 5.36
N SER A 578 -3.12 -21.09 6.34
CA SER A 578 -2.08 -21.82 7.11
C SER A 578 -2.57 -22.22 8.50
N GLY A 579 -3.44 -21.42 9.12
CA GLY A 579 -4.12 -21.72 10.38
C GLY A 579 -5.44 -22.45 10.23
N THR A 580 -6.43 -22.04 11.04
CA THR A 580 -7.76 -22.67 11.09
C THR A 580 -8.87 -21.66 10.80
N ILE A 581 -9.85 -22.04 9.97
CA ILE A 581 -11.16 -21.38 9.93
C ILE A 581 -12.18 -22.31 10.60
N ASP A 582 -12.81 -21.85 11.68
CA ASP A 582 -13.83 -22.58 12.42
C ASP A 582 -15.23 -22.10 12.04
N LEU A 583 -15.98 -22.89 11.26
CA LEU A 583 -17.32 -22.56 10.80
C LEU A 583 -18.36 -23.11 11.79
N LEU A 584 -18.92 -22.22 12.62
CA LEU A 584 -19.96 -22.57 13.60
C LEU A 584 -21.34 -22.67 12.94
N GLY A 585 -22.22 -23.50 13.51
CA GLY A 585 -23.57 -23.72 12.98
C GLY A 585 -23.56 -24.16 11.51
N ASP A 586 -24.42 -23.54 10.72
CA ASP A 586 -24.53 -23.69 9.26
C ASP A 586 -23.70 -22.68 8.47
N SER A 587 -22.75 -22.01 9.12
CA SER A 587 -21.80 -21.09 8.48
C SER A 587 -20.99 -21.77 7.39
N GLN A 588 -20.63 -21.00 6.37
CA GLN A 588 -20.11 -21.49 5.09
C GLN A 588 -18.83 -20.79 4.69
N LEU A 589 -17.95 -21.52 4.02
CA LEU A 589 -16.86 -20.95 3.24
C LEU A 589 -17.22 -21.06 1.75
N ILE A 590 -17.26 -19.93 1.06
CA ILE A 590 -17.53 -19.83 -0.37
C ILE A 590 -16.29 -19.27 -1.05
N GLN A 591 -15.77 -20.01 -2.01
CA GLN A 591 -14.68 -19.58 -2.88
C GLN A 591 -15.24 -19.42 -4.29
N THR A 592 -15.04 -18.25 -4.89
CA THR A 592 -15.53 -18.01 -6.26
C THR A 592 -14.64 -18.70 -7.29
N GLU A 593 -15.06 -18.73 -8.56
CA GLU A 593 -14.28 -19.28 -9.67
C GLU A 593 -12.93 -18.56 -9.89
N THR A 594 -12.77 -17.35 -9.36
CA THR A 594 -11.52 -16.57 -9.42
C THR A 594 -10.65 -16.74 -8.18
N SER A 595 -11.14 -17.42 -7.14
CA SER A 595 -10.46 -17.59 -5.86
C SER A 595 -9.39 -18.67 -5.94
N ASP A 596 -8.13 -18.30 -5.72
CA ASP A 596 -7.01 -19.24 -5.64
C ASP A 596 -6.72 -19.60 -4.17
N LEU A 597 -6.88 -20.87 -3.82
CA LEU A 597 -6.47 -21.39 -2.50
C LEU A 597 -5.01 -21.79 -2.55
N VAL A 598 -4.18 -21.27 -1.65
CA VAL A 598 -2.76 -21.63 -1.55
C VAL A 598 -2.62 -23.09 -1.19
N THR A 599 -2.40 -23.96 -2.18
CA THR A 599 -2.35 -25.39 -1.92
C THR A 599 -1.05 -25.84 -1.24
N SER A 600 -0.01 -24.99 -1.20
CA SER A 600 1.26 -25.23 -0.51
C SER A 600 1.22 -25.04 1.02
N SER A 601 0.14 -24.50 1.59
CA SER A 601 -0.04 -24.42 3.05
C SER A 601 -0.70 -25.68 3.62
N GLN A 602 -0.60 -25.90 4.94
CA GLN A 602 -1.23 -27.03 5.63
C GLN A 602 -2.43 -26.66 6.52
N GLY A 603 -3.03 -25.48 6.30
CA GLY A 603 -4.18 -25.04 7.09
C GLY A 603 -5.46 -25.83 6.81
N LYS A 604 -6.47 -25.60 7.66
CA LYS A 604 -7.67 -26.43 7.74
C LYS A 604 -8.93 -25.60 7.98
N ILE A 605 -10.07 -26.16 7.62
CA ILE A 605 -11.37 -25.70 8.09
C ILE A 605 -11.97 -26.72 9.06
N LEU A 606 -12.87 -26.26 9.92
CA LEU A 606 -13.77 -27.07 10.71
C LEU A 606 -15.21 -26.79 10.25
N ARG A 607 -15.79 -27.68 9.43
CA ARG A 607 -17.19 -27.57 8.99
C ARG A 607 -18.06 -28.55 9.79
N ARG A 608 -19.09 -28.03 10.48
CA ARG A 608 -20.06 -28.82 11.23
C ARG A 608 -21.18 -29.33 10.31
N GLN A 609 -21.66 -30.54 10.55
CA GLN A 609 -22.87 -31.07 9.94
C GLN A 609 -23.60 -31.98 10.93
N GLU A 610 -24.94 -31.91 10.92
CA GLU A 610 -25.82 -32.60 11.86
C GLU A 610 -26.51 -33.79 11.18
N GLY A 611 -26.30 -34.99 11.74
CA GLY A 611 -26.97 -36.20 11.28
C GLY A 611 -27.98 -36.75 12.27
N ALA A 612 -28.83 -37.66 11.79
CA ALA A 612 -29.68 -38.50 12.63
C ALA A 612 -28.84 -39.32 13.62
N THR A 613 -29.22 -39.30 14.89
CA THR A 613 -28.60 -40.14 15.94
C THR A 613 -29.12 -41.57 15.93
N ASN A 614 -30.32 -41.80 15.42
CA ASN A 614 -30.96 -43.11 15.45
C ASN A 614 -30.08 -44.16 14.71
N PRO A 615 -29.65 -45.24 15.39
CA PRO A 615 -28.74 -46.22 14.80
C PRO A 615 -29.36 -47.06 13.69
N TYR A 616 -30.68 -46.97 13.49
CA TYR A 616 -31.40 -47.62 12.40
C TYR A 616 -31.52 -46.72 11.16
N TRP A 617 -31.22 -45.43 11.26
CA TRP A 617 -31.44 -44.46 10.20
C TRP A 617 -30.14 -44.14 9.47
N TYR A 618 -30.20 -44.00 8.15
CA TYR A 618 -29.06 -43.62 7.32
C TYR A 618 -28.90 -42.11 7.22
N ASN A 619 -27.66 -41.67 7.33
CA ASN A 619 -27.17 -40.37 6.90
C ASN A 619 -26.42 -40.56 5.58
N TYR A 620 -26.58 -39.61 4.67
CA TYR A 620 -25.92 -39.55 3.36
C TYR A 620 -25.01 -38.34 3.37
N TRP A 621 -23.71 -38.56 3.13
CA TRP A 621 -22.69 -37.56 3.32
C TRP A 621 -21.75 -37.50 2.13
N SER A 622 -21.19 -36.32 1.90
CA SER A 622 -19.99 -36.09 1.09
C SER A 622 -19.05 -35.21 1.89
N SER A 623 -17.76 -35.27 1.60
CA SER A 623 -16.78 -34.47 2.34
C SER A 623 -16.52 -33.14 1.64
N PRO A 624 -16.61 -32.00 2.37
CA PRO A 624 -16.18 -30.70 1.87
C PRO A 624 -14.66 -30.49 1.94
N ILE A 625 -13.94 -31.47 2.51
CA ILE A 625 -12.51 -31.39 2.83
C ILE A 625 -11.74 -32.61 2.32
N GLY A 626 -10.43 -32.44 2.16
CA GLY A 626 -9.44 -33.49 1.95
C GLY A 626 -8.35 -33.51 3.03
N THR A 627 -7.36 -34.37 2.87
CA THR A 627 -6.20 -34.48 3.78
C THR A 627 -5.43 -33.16 3.91
N LEU A 628 -4.89 -32.91 5.10
CA LEU A 628 -3.98 -31.79 5.34
C LEU A 628 -2.64 -32.06 4.66
N ARG A 629 -2.43 -31.46 3.50
CA ARG A 629 -1.22 -31.62 2.71
C ARG A 629 -0.91 -30.34 1.93
N ALA A 630 0.35 -29.93 1.98
CA ALA A 630 0.92 -28.96 1.06
C ALA A 630 1.13 -29.61 -0.32
N THR A 631 0.66 -28.99 -1.40
CA THR A 631 0.98 -29.38 -2.78
C THR A 631 1.86 -28.33 -3.44
N SER A 632 2.61 -28.71 -4.47
CA SER A 632 3.56 -27.84 -5.17
C SER A 632 2.92 -26.93 -6.23
N TYR A 633 1.62 -27.12 -6.53
CA TYR A 633 0.91 -26.37 -7.55
C TYR A 633 0.27 -25.13 -6.91
N ARG A 634 0.26 -23.98 -7.60
CA ARG A 634 -0.34 -22.74 -7.09
C ARG A 634 -1.78 -22.54 -7.59
N ASN A 635 -1.99 -22.56 -8.91
CA ASN A 635 -3.31 -22.28 -9.49
C ASN A 635 -4.26 -23.47 -9.36
N ASN A 636 -5.33 -23.32 -8.58
CA ASN A 636 -6.32 -24.36 -8.39
C ASN A 636 -7.74 -24.00 -8.87
N ASN A 637 -7.87 -22.93 -9.65
CA ASN A 637 -9.15 -22.39 -10.12
C ASN A 637 -9.39 -22.55 -11.63
N THR A 638 -8.57 -23.36 -12.32
CA THR A 638 -8.79 -23.64 -13.75
C THR A 638 -10.13 -24.35 -13.99
N SER A 639 -10.76 -24.12 -15.14
CA SER A 639 -11.95 -24.88 -15.59
C SER A 639 -11.65 -26.37 -15.88
N ALA A 640 -10.36 -26.76 -15.85
CA ALA A 640 -9.94 -28.15 -15.82
C ALA A 640 -9.97 -28.68 -14.37
N ASN A 641 -10.44 -29.92 -14.19
CA ASN A 641 -10.52 -30.60 -12.89
C ASN A 641 -9.36 -30.26 -11.96
N ASN A 642 -9.65 -29.74 -10.77
CA ASN A 642 -8.64 -29.40 -9.78
C ASN A 642 -8.10 -30.67 -9.10
N THR A 643 -6.98 -31.17 -9.63
CA THR A 643 -6.29 -32.37 -9.12
C THR A 643 -5.57 -32.16 -7.78
N ASN A 644 -5.54 -30.93 -7.25
CA ASN A 644 -4.91 -30.66 -5.94
C ASN A 644 -5.83 -31.03 -4.77
N ASN A 645 -7.14 -31.13 -5.00
CA ASN A 645 -8.06 -31.65 -4.01
C ASN A 645 -7.67 -33.10 -3.67
N THR A 646 -7.60 -33.41 -2.39
CA THR A 646 -7.17 -34.74 -1.92
C THR A 646 -8.37 -35.53 -1.41
N SER A 647 -8.26 -36.85 -1.46
CA SER A 647 -9.33 -37.73 -0.99
C SER A 647 -9.58 -37.58 0.51
N TYR A 648 -10.84 -37.73 0.90
CA TYR A 648 -11.28 -37.85 2.27
C TYR A 648 -11.34 -39.32 2.71
N ASN A 649 -11.22 -39.57 4.02
CA ASN A 649 -11.65 -40.81 4.63
C ASN A 649 -12.27 -40.53 6.02
N LEU A 650 -13.07 -41.47 6.53
CA LEU A 650 -13.86 -41.23 7.74
C LEU A 650 -13.02 -41.05 9.02
N GLN A 651 -11.73 -41.41 9.05
CA GLN A 651 -10.88 -41.14 10.22
C GLN A 651 -10.60 -39.64 10.42
N MET A 652 -10.93 -38.81 9.42
CA MET A 652 -10.81 -37.37 9.49
C MET A 652 -11.97 -36.70 10.22
N LEU A 653 -13.11 -37.39 10.42
CA LEU A 653 -14.21 -36.84 11.20
C LEU A 653 -13.83 -36.65 12.66
N ARG A 654 -14.32 -35.55 13.23
CA ARG A 654 -14.34 -35.32 14.66
C ARG A 654 -15.76 -35.28 15.21
N ASP A 655 -15.87 -35.57 16.50
CA ASP A 655 -17.08 -35.31 17.28
C ASP A 655 -17.15 -33.84 17.72
N GLU A 656 -18.22 -33.48 18.43
CA GLU A 656 -18.45 -32.14 18.96
C GLU A 656 -17.35 -31.63 19.90
N SER A 657 -16.52 -32.51 20.48
CA SER A 657 -15.38 -32.13 21.32
C SER A 657 -14.09 -31.90 20.53
N GLY A 658 -14.12 -32.13 19.21
CA GLY A 658 -12.94 -32.11 18.35
C GLY A 658 -12.12 -33.40 18.40
N ALA A 659 -12.58 -34.44 19.11
CA ALA A 659 -11.90 -35.72 19.16
C ALA A 659 -12.25 -36.58 17.94
N GLY A 660 -11.33 -37.46 17.53
CA GLY A 660 -11.55 -38.35 16.39
C GLY A 660 -12.77 -39.25 16.59
N MET A 661 -13.67 -39.30 15.60
CA MET A 661 -14.84 -40.17 15.66
C MET A 661 -14.43 -41.62 15.93
N ARG A 662 -15.15 -42.26 16.86
CA ARG A 662 -14.91 -43.65 17.23
C ARG A 662 -15.72 -44.58 16.33
N PHE A 663 -15.21 -45.79 16.13
CA PHE A 663 -15.81 -46.80 15.26
C PHE A 663 -16.12 -48.09 16.01
N THR A 664 -17.15 -48.81 15.56
CA THR A 664 -17.46 -50.18 15.99
C THR A 664 -17.75 -51.09 14.78
N ALA A 665 -17.57 -52.39 14.96
CA ALA A 665 -17.98 -53.41 13.98
C ALA A 665 -19.45 -53.84 14.18
N ASP A 666 -20.05 -53.52 15.33
CA ASP A 666 -21.43 -53.86 15.65
C ASP A 666 -22.41 -53.13 14.76
N TYR A 667 -23.61 -53.69 14.57
CA TYR A 667 -24.69 -53.04 13.81
C TYR A 667 -25.16 -51.73 14.44
N THR A 668 -25.11 -51.63 15.77
CA THR A 668 -25.55 -50.45 16.52
C THR A 668 -24.33 -49.67 17.01
N GLY A 669 -24.29 -48.38 16.71
CA GLY A 669 -23.15 -47.52 17.00
C GLY A 669 -22.83 -47.29 18.48
N ASN A 670 -23.84 -47.18 19.35
CA ASN A 670 -23.73 -46.81 20.76
C ASN A 670 -22.70 -45.69 21.05
N GLY A 671 -22.89 -44.53 20.42
CA GLY A 671 -21.96 -43.38 20.44
C GLY A 671 -20.77 -43.51 19.48
N ARG A 672 -20.79 -44.48 18.56
CA ARG A 672 -19.72 -44.74 17.57
C ARG A 672 -20.30 -44.93 16.18
N ILE A 673 -19.51 -44.71 15.14
CA ILE A 673 -19.91 -45.01 13.77
C ILE A 673 -19.78 -46.53 13.54
N SER A 674 -20.86 -47.17 13.12
CA SER A 674 -20.81 -48.58 12.73
C SER A 674 -20.18 -48.74 11.35
N THR A 675 -19.07 -49.48 11.31
CA THR A 675 -18.38 -49.84 10.06
C THR A 675 -19.14 -50.89 9.23
N PHE A 676 -20.20 -51.49 9.77
CA PHE A 676 -21.04 -52.41 9.02
C PHE A 676 -21.88 -51.68 7.96
N TRP A 677 -22.28 -50.44 8.24
CA TRP A 677 -23.22 -49.65 7.45
C TRP A 677 -22.56 -48.58 6.57
N LEU A 678 -21.28 -48.76 6.23
CA LEU A 678 -20.54 -47.83 5.38
C LEU A 678 -20.56 -48.30 3.93
N TYR A 679 -21.26 -47.57 3.07
CA TYR A 679 -21.36 -47.88 1.64
C TYR A 679 -21.29 -46.63 0.76
N THR A 680 -20.83 -46.80 -0.47
CA THR A 680 -20.93 -45.81 -1.56
C THR A 680 -21.65 -46.43 -2.75
N TYR A 681 -22.11 -45.61 -3.69
CA TYR A 681 -22.81 -46.05 -4.90
C TYR A 681 -22.29 -45.27 -6.10
N ILE A 682 -21.63 -45.95 -7.02
CA ILE A 682 -20.90 -45.35 -8.14
C ILE A 682 -21.33 -46.07 -9.41
N ASN A 683 -21.94 -45.34 -10.35
CA ASN A 683 -22.42 -45.86 -11.65
C ASN A 683 -23.26 -47.15 -11.55
N GLY A 684 -24.02 -47.34 -10.47
CA GLY A 684 -24.74 -48.59 -10.23
C GLY A 684 -26.05 -48.70 -11.02
N LEU A 685 -26.47 -49.92 -11.34
CA LEU A 685 -27.68 -50.24 -12.10
C LEU A 685 -28.81 -50.79 -11.20
N SER A 686 -28.45 -51.27 -10.02
CA SER A 686 -29.35 -51.96 -9.10
C SER A 686 -28.92 -51.80 -7.65
N TYR A 687 -29.81 -52.13 -6.73
CA TYR A 687 -29.53 -52.17 -5.30
C TYR A 687 -28.28 -53.01 -4.92
N TYR A 688 -27.88 -53.99 -5.74
CA TYR A 688 -26.71 -54.83 -5.42
C TYR A 688 -25.37 -54.17 -5.75
N ASP A 689 -25.38 -53.00 -6.39
CA ASP A 689 -24.17 -52.27 -6.78
C ASP A 689 -23.64 -51.33 -5.68
N TRP A 690 -24.33 -51.27 -4.53
CA TRP A 690 -23.80 -50.63 -3.32
C TRP A 690 -22.48 -51.29 -2.90
N THR A 691 -21.41 -50.51 -2.89
CA THR A 691 -20.08 -50.98 -2.57
C THR A 691 -19.72 -50.63 -1.14
N LYS A 692 -19.36 -51.64 -0.35
CA LYS A 692 -18.94 -51.44 1.04
C LYS A 692 -17.61 -50.69 1.09
N ILE A 693 -17.53 -49.69 1.98
CA ILE A 693 -16.30 -48.96 2.25
C ILE A 693 -15.82 -49.21 3.68
N THR A 694 -14.58 -48.82 3.95
CA THR A 694 -13.96 -48.88 5.27
C THR A 694 -13.72 -47.47 5.80
N LYS A 695 -13.41 -47.35 7.09
CA LYS A 695 -13.02 -46.06 7.69
C LYS A 695 -11.79 -45.41 7.02
N THR A 696 -10.95 -46.22 6.35
CA THR A 696 -9.74 -45.80 5.63
C THR A 696 -9.91 -45.71 4.12
N THR A 697 -11.09 -46.02 3.58
CA THR A 697 -11.33 -45.93 2.13
C THR A 697 -11.23 -44.48 1.69
N SER A 698 -10.34 -44.20 0.73
CA SER A 698 -10.18 -42.89 0.11
C SER A 698 -11.37 -42.60 -0.81
N LEU A 699 -12.12 -41.55 -0.49
CA LEU A 699 -13.22 -41.02 -1.28
C LEU A 699 -12.76 -39.74 -1.97
N SER A 700 -12.84 -39.69 -3.29
CA SER A 700 -12.56 -38.47 -4.04
C SER A 700 -13.63 -37.40 -3.75
N PRO A 701 -13.30 -36.11 -3.90
CA PRO A 701 -14.28 -35.04 -3.78
C PRO A 701 -15.53 -35.30 -4.64
N GLY A 702 -16.70 -35.06 -4.08
CA GLY A 702 -18.00 -35.23 -4.74
C GLY A 702 -18.59 -36.64 -4.62
N ILE A 703 -17.78 -37.65 -4.26
CA ILE A 703 -18.26 -39.01 -4.02
C ILE A 703 -18.91 -39.07 -2.63
N GLY A 704 -20.20 -39.42 -2.60
CA GLY A 704 -20.92 -39.59 -1.35
C GLY A 704 -20.78 -40.99 -0.75
N TYR A 705 -21.11 -41.09 0.54
CA TYR A 705 -21.19 -42.34 1.27
C TYR A 705 -22.38 -42.32 2.24
N THR A 706 -22.74 -43.50 2.71
CA THR A 706 -23.76 -43.70 3.74
C THR A 706 -23.12 -44.13 5.04
N GLN A 707 -23.73 -43.71 6.15
CA GLN A 707 -23.48 -44.26 7.48
C GLN A 707 -24.78 -44.25 8.28
N LYS A 708 -24.96 -45.14 9.24
CA LYS A 708 -26.08 -45.01 10.19
C LYS A 708 -25.76 -44.08 11.34
N GLY A 709 -26.81 -43.60 12.00
CA GLY A 709 -26.68 -42.82 13.23
C GLY A 709 -25.85 -43.54 14.29
N THR A 710 -25.20 -42.77 15.14
CA THR A 710 -24.26 -43.28 16.15
C THR A 710 -24.96 -43.96 17.32
N GLY A 711 -26.27 -43.78 17.50
CA GLY A 711 -26.97 -44.12 18.74
C GLY A 711 -26.63 -43.17 19.89
N SER A 712 -26.14 -41.96 19.57
CA SER A 712 -25.94 -40.89 20.56
C SER A 712 -27.25 -40.51 21.25
N PRO A 713 -27.24 -40.19 22.56
CA PRO A 713 -28.43 -39.71 23.26
C PRO A 713 -28.82 -38.28 22.87
N LEU A 714 -28.00 -37.57 22.09
CA LEU A 714 -28.29 -36.24 21.59
C LEU A 714 -29.45 -36.26 20.59
N ALA A 715 -30.10 -35.10 20.38
CA ALA A 715 -31.17 -34.96 19.40
C ALA A 715 -30.64 -35.14 17.97
N GLN A 716 -29.45 -34.59 17.69
CA GLN A 716 -28.69 -34.75 16.45
C GLN A 716 -27.23 -35.06 16.82
N GLN A 717 -26.55 -35.82 15.96
CA GLN A 717 -25.10 -36.03 16.10
C GLN A 717 -24.42 -34.99 15.23
N GLN A 718 -23.60 -34.16 15.86
CA GLN A 718 -22.72 -33.25 15.15
C GLN A 718 -21.47 -34.01 14.70
N TYR A 719 -21.06 -33.76 13.46
CA TYR A 719 -19.81 -34.24 12.89
C TYR A 719 -19.02 -33.03 12.41
N ILE A 720 -17.75 -32.95 12.79
CA ILE A 720 -16.85 -31.89 12.32
C ILE A 720 -15.96 -32.48 11.23
N PHE A 721 -16.14 -31.99 10.02
CA PHE A 721 -15.25 -32.24 8.89
C PHE A 721 -14.03 -31.34 9.04
N GLN A 722 -12.95 -31.93 9.54
CA GLN A 722 -11.67 -31.26 9.76
C GLN A 722 -10.67 -31.65 8.66
N GLY A 723 -10.29 -30.69 7.82
CA GLY A 723 -9.30 -30.90 6.77
C GLY A 723 -9.09 -29.69 5.88
N LYS A 724 -8.34 -29.88 4.80
CA LYS A 724 -8.12 -28.81 3.80
C LYS A 724 -9.38 -28.66 2.95
N PRO A 725 -9.95 -27.45 2.78
CA PRO A 725 -11.15 -27.26 1.96
C PRO A 725 -10.88 -27.65 0.52
N ASN A 726 -11.87 -28.25 -0.13
CA ASN A 726 -11.82 -28.43 -1.58
C ASN A 726 -12.13 -27.10 -2.28
N ASN A 727 -11.44 -26.80 -3.39
CA ASN A 727 -11.65 -25.59 -4.20
C ASN A 727 -11.65 -25.91 -5.71
N GLY A 728 -12.08 -24.95 -6.53
CA GLY A 728 -12.02 -25.03 -7.99
C GLY A 728 -12.98 -26.07 -8.60
N THR A 729 -12.90 -26.28 -9.92
CA THR A 729 -13.77 -27.24 -10.61
C THR A 729 -13.47 -28.68 -10.17
N ILE A 730 -14.50 -29.42 -9.74
CA ILE A 730 -14.40 -30.85 -9.39
C ILE A 730 -15.15 -31.68 -10.42
N LEU A 731 -14.43 -32.53 -11.15
CA LEU A 731 -15.03 -33.45 -12.12
C LEU A 731 -15.15 -34.84 -11.51
N VAL A 732 -16.38 -35.36 -11.48
CA VAL A 732 -16.66 -36.76 -11.12
C VAL A 732 -16.96 -37.52 -12.41
N GLY A 733 -16.13 -38.53 -12.70
CA GLY A 733 -16.33 -39.39 -13.87
C GLY A 733 -17.57 -40.26 -13.71
N VAL A 734 -18.51 -40.13 -14.64
CA VAL A 734 -19.70 -40.99 -14.73
C VAL A 734 -19.61 -41.88 -15.96
N GLU A 735 -20.01 -43.13 -15.81
CA GLU A 735 -20.02 -44.13 -16.88
C GLU A 735 -21.45 -44.62 -17.10
N ASP A 736 -21.89 -44.68 -18.36
CA ASP A 736 -23.08 -45.45 -18.73
C ASP A 736 -22.67 -46.92 -18.86
N LEU A 737 -22.89 -47.68 -17.80
CA LEU A 737 -22.57 -49.12 -17.72
C LEU A 737 -23.65 -50.01 -18.35
N GLY A 738 -24.59 -49.46 -19.11
CA GLY A 738 -25.63 -50.27 -19.74
C GLY A 738 -25.06 -51.28 -20.76
N GLY A 739 -25.54 -52.53 -20.66
CA GLY A 739 -25.04 -53.69 -21.40
C GLY A 739 -25.21 -53.66 -22.93
N PRO A 740 -25.01 -54.80 -23.63
CA PRO A 740 -25.03 -54.85 -25.09
C PRO A 740 -26.36 -54.31 -25.67
N GLY A 741 -26.30 -53.12 -26.29
CA GLY A 741 -27.47 -52.44 -26.88
C GLY A 741 -27.93 -51.15 -26.17
N SER A 742 -27.14 -50.56 -25.26
CA SER A 742 -27.47 -49.29 -24.62
C SER A 742 -27.86 -48.17 -25.59
N VAL A 743 -28.89 -47.40 -25.22
CA VAL A 743 -29.41 -46.23 -25.95
C VAL A 743 -29.34 -45.03 -25.02
N ALA A 744 -28.71 -43.95 -25.49
CA ALA A 744 -28.64 -42.68 -24.77
C ALA A 744 -30.04 -42.26 -24.27
N GLY A 745 -30.14 -42.00 -22.96
CA GLY A 745 -31.40 -41.63 -22.30
C GLY A 745 -32.27 -42.78 -21.76
N THR A 746 -31.87 -44.06 -21.93
CA THR A 746 -32.69 -45.22 -21.51
C THR A 746 -31.98 -46.19 -20.54
N SER A 747 -30.67 -46.44 -20.71
CA SER A 747 -29.82 -47.15 -19.76
C SER A 747 -29.42 -46.23 -18.62
N LYS A 748 -30.06 -46.35 -17.46
CA LYS A 748 -29.83 -45.44 -16.33
C LYS A 748 -28.81 -46.05 -15.36
N THR A 749 -27.65 -45.44 -15.24
CA THR A 749 -26.79 -45.59 -14.06
C THR A 749 -27.18 -44.53 -13.02
N GLU A 750 -27.11 -44.90 -11.74
CA GLU A 750 -27.30 -43.98 -10.62
C GLU A 750 -25.96 -43.78 -9.89
N PHE A 751 -25.79 -42.60 -9.28
CA PHE A 751 -24.55 -42.23 -8.58
C PHE A 751 -24.91 -41.51 -7.27
N LEU A 752 -24.29 -41.92 -6.16
CA LEU A 752 -24.36 -41.17 -4.91
C LEU A 752 -23.34 -40.03 -4.91
N LEU A 753 -23.83 -38.84 -5.24
CA LEU A 753 -23.06 -37.59 -5.24
C LEU A 753 -23.45 -36.74 -4.03
N GLY A 754 -22.57 -35.82 -3.63
CA GLY A 754 -22.91 -34.78 -2.65
C GLY A 754 -22.06 -33.53 -2.86
N ASN A 755 -22.36 -32.46 -2.12
CA ASN A 755 -21.62 -31.21 -2.22
C ASN A 755 -20.15 -31.43 -1.77
N PRO A 756 -19.16 -31.20 -2.65
CA PRO A 756 -17.76 -31.31 -2.27
C PRO A 756 -17.20 -30.03 -1.65
N TYR A 757 -17.99 -28.96 -1.52
CA TYR A 757 -17.55 -27.66 -1.02
C TYR A 757 -18.09 -27.38 0.39
N PRO A 758 -17.41 -26.55 1.19
CA PRO A 758 -17.81 -26.19 2.56
C PRO A 758 -18.96 -25.15 2.62
N SER A 759 -19.90 -25.24 1.68
CA SER A 759 -21.04 -24.34 1.52
C SER A 759 -22.33 -25.12 1.26
N ALA A 760 -23.45 -24.42 1.09
CA ALA A 760 -24.67 -25.02 0.57
C ALA A 760 -24.53 -25.32 -0.94
N LEU A 761 -25.23 -26.36 -1.40
CA LEU A 761 -25.32 -26.71 -2.82
C LEU A 761 -26.49 -25.97 -3.46
N ASP A 762 -26.22 -25.17 -4.49
CA ASP A 762 -27.26 -24.68 -5.38
C ASP A 762 -27.66 -25.81 -6.34
N ILE A 763 -28.84 -26.39 -6.09
CA ILE A 763 -29.37 -27.51 -6.87
C ILE A 763 -29.67 -27.11 -8.32
N GLY A 764 -30.16 -25.88 -8.54
CA GLY A 764 -30.47 -25.37 -9.88
C GLY A 764 -29.20 -25.24 -10.70
N LYS A 765 -28.21 -24.53 -10.15
CA LYS A 765 -26.89 -24.39 -10.78
C LYS A 765 -26.22 -25.73 -11.02
N PHE A 766 -26.31 -26.69 -10.09
CA PHE A 766 -25.78 -28.04 -10.31
C PHE A 766 -26.46 -28.75 -11.49
N ILE A 767 -27.79 -28.61 -11.66
CA ILE A 767 -28.48 -29.20 -12.80
C ILE A 767 -28.05 -28.54 -14.11
N ASP A 768 -28.00 -27.21 -14.13
CA ASP A 768 -27.63 -26.42 -15.32
C ASP A 768 -26.19 -26.70 -15.75
N ASP A 769 -25.24 -26.69 -14.82
CA ASP A 769 -23.82 -26.94 -15.08
C ASP A 769 -23.55 -28.39 -15.56
N ASN A 770 -24.50 -29.31 -15.35
CA ASN A 770 -24.40 -30.73 -15.74
C ASN A 770 -25.44 -31.13 -16.81
N GLU A 771 -25.99 -30.16 -17.55
CA GLU A 771 -26.91 -30.43 -18.65
C GLU A 771 -26.31 -31.42 -19.66
N GLY A 772 -27.09 -32.42 -20.06
CA GLY A 772 -26.66 -33.45 -21.01
C GLY A 772 -25.85 -34.60 -20.39
N VAL A 773 -25.38 -34.48 -19.15
CA VAL A 773 -24.76 -35.58 -18.38
C VAL A 773 -25.80 -36.25 -17.48
N ILE A 774 -26.58 -35.44 -16.75
CA ILE A 774 -27.68 -35.93 -15.91
C ILE A 774 -29.02 -35.79 -16.62
N LYS A 775 -29.99 -36.61 -16.21
CA LYS A 775 -31.37 -36.57 -16.75
C LYS A 775 -32.15 -35.31 -16.31
N GLY A 776 -31.64 -34.56 -15.34
CA GLY A 776 -32.27 -33.35 -14.79
C GLY A 776 -33.16 -33.58 -13.56
N ASP A 777 -33.31 -34.82 -13.07
CA ASP A 777 -33.93 -35.12 -11.78
C ASP A 777 -32.90 -35.55 -10.73
N ILE A 778 -32.96 -34.96 -9.53
CA ILE A 778 -32.15 -35.34 -8.37
C ILE A 778 -33.04 -36.07 -7.37
N GLN A 779 -32.52 -37.14 -6.77
CA GLN A 779 -33.24 -37.94 -5.79
C GLN A 779 -32.73 -37.63 -4.38
N LEU A 780 -33.57 -37.05 -3.52
CA LEU A 780 -33.24 -36.75 -2.13
C LEU A 780 -33.83 -37.82 -1.21
N TRP A 781 -32.99 -38.52 -0.45
CA TRP A 781 -33.44 -39.54 0.50
C TRP A 781 -33.95 -38.90 1.78
N GLN A 782 -35.10 -39.37 2.27
CA GLN A 782 -35.56 -39.09 3.62
C GLN A 782 -36.02 -40.37 4.33
N GLN A 783 -35.65 -40.51 5.59
CA GLN A 783 -36.17 -41.54 6.48
C GLN A 783 -37.00 -40.88 7.58
N TRP A 784 -38.23 -41.37 7.80
CA TRP A 784 -39.17 -40.75 8.74
C TRP A 784 -39.52 -41.65 9.93
N SER A 785 -39.22 -42.96 9.87
CA SER A 785 -39.38 -43.88 11.01
C SER A 785 -38.59 -45.19 10.84
N GLY A 786 -38.80 -46.13 11.77
CA GLY A 786 -38.22 -47.48 11.72
C GLY A 786 -37.14 -47.68 12.79
N ASN A 787 -37.16 -48.84 13.45
CA ASN A 787 -36.23 -49.23 14.53
C ASN A 787 -35.61 -50.61 14.30
N SER A 788 -35.35 -50.94 13.04
CA SER A 788 -34.82 -52.24 12.62
C SER A 788 -33.68 -52.05 11.63
N HIS A 789 -32.72 -52.97 11.67
CA HIS A 789 -31.66 -53.04 10.65
C HIS A 789 -32.08 -53.86 9.42
N ASN A 790 -33.25 -54.52 9.45
CA ASN A 790 -33.74 -55.30 8.32
C ASN A 790 -34.33 -54.38 7.25
N LEU A 791 -33.95 -54.60 6.00
CA LEU A 791 -34.31 -53.75 4.85
C LEU A 791 -35.83 -53.65 4.64
N ASP A 792 -36.56 -54.73 4.87
CA ASP A 792 -38.02 -54.80 4.74
C ASP A 792 -38.79 -53.96 5.78
N ALA A 793 -38.12 -53.56 6.86
CA ALA A 793 -38.67 -52.72 7.91
C ALA A 793 -38.22 -51.25 7.82
N TYR A 794 -37.57 -50.84 6.72
CA TYR A 794 -37.21 -49.45 6.47
C TYR A 794 -38.42 -48.61 6.08
N ASN A 795 -38.60 -47.49 6.78
CA ASN A 795 -39.63 -46.50 6.47
C ASN A 795 -38.96 -45.20 5.99
N GLY A 796 -38.51 -45.22 4.74
CA GLY A 796 -37.84 -44.12 4.05
C GLY A 796 -38.05 -44.21 2.53
N GLY A 797 -37.70 -43.15 1.81
CA GLY A 797 -37.84 -43.11 0.36
C GLY A 797 -37.14 -41.91 -0.25
N TYR A 798 -37.05 -41.92 -1.59
CA TYR A 798 -36.54 -40.79 -2.36
C TYR A 798 -37.68 -39.87 -2.77
N ALA A 799 -37.50 -38.57 -2.51
CA ALA A 799 -38.25 -37.50 -3.16
C ALA A 799 -37.50 -37.08 -4.44
N ARG A 800 -38.23 -36.62 -5.44
CA ARG A 800 -37.70 -36.07 -6.69
C ARG A 800 -38.06 -34.62 -6.83
#